data_AF-A0A1V4RJU1-F1
#
_entry.id   AF-A0A1V4RJU1-F1
#
_cell.length_a   1.000
_cell.length_b   1.000
_cell.length_c   1.000
_cell.angle_alpha   90.00
_cell.angle_beta   90.00
_cell.angle_gamma   90.00
#
_symmetry.space_group_name_H-M   'P 1'
#
loop_
_entity.id
_entity.type
_entity.pdbx_description
1 polymer ?
#
loop_
_entity_poly.entity_id
_entity_poly.type
_entity_poly.pdbx_seq_one_letter_code
_entity_poly.pdbx_strand_id
1 'polypeptide(L)'
;EPVFPYQGPIAKTPGAIKSHRFRMDQDYYRQQRFQELPIFEYREVGNLRSHILGQICLNVVQYHPAANQLRIYTNLELQVEFKHPNLVLTRNLHRKYDSPYFSSLLKSNLVNFQPESRDDLTHYPINYLIIYYDSFAADLQPFIDWKIQKGFTVTTKPISIIGNTTTAITNYIQSQYNGPNPPSFVVLVGDYDQITSYTGQTGSHKSDLYYTTMTAGDFIPDIYIGRLSAQVSQQLTPQIDKILHHEKYRFAQTVFLNHGSFAATSDAGNYQIAEGTHNYVINTHFIPNNLLYDKLYAITYGSTGQDVMNAVNDGRFILNYSGHGSTTSWAGPNVTQSMVNNSTNAGEYPFVISNACLTGSFQVPECFGETWVRKANGGGLAFTGASNSTYWDEDDEWERRAYDGVFWENYHSLSAFIFRGNLGVLNAGYNRAQYYFEVYHLFGDPSTMLYWGEPAAMTVNSAPVIYIGSPVYDVTVVGEDSALVSLTMNGQNYGTALTDASGYAQVQLNPVPTTPGYMSLTITKFNRKPYVDSLQVIPATGPYLYCLQPLIDDQATNNNGIPEAGETVNMSLQLANMGIQTASNIQATLSTTDTLAHILNASSAMGSINAGDTVIAGNFQVRFAREIPHLHICSFNLQLTADGGYVWDQTLVLQIRQGGQIEIVNPALNFPNTFLNYSTTITVPISNTGADTLWVNDIVSSIPQFSVNPAGFAIAPGAQQNVDVIFTPEAAHTYNAVFSVSNSDPVHFDTSFTASGTGVYAPLIAVCRSSAASRGPAAPIISDTCGLTATNRVVRSLTGLISPRPAARFN
;
A
#
# COMPACT_ATOMS: atom_id res chain seq x y z
N GLU A 1 -23.55 -27.75 -36.20
CA GLU A 1 -24.94 -27.57 -35.72
C GLU A 1 -25.46 -26.23 -36.21
N PRO A 2 -26.79 -25.99 -36.26
CA PRO A 2 -27.35 -24.67 -36.56
C PRO A 2 -26.88 -23.64 -35.54
N VAL A 3 -26.55 -22.43 -36.00
CA VAL A 3 -26.32 -21.30 -35.08
C VAL A 3 -27.67 -20.90 -34.50
N PHE A 4 -27.78 -20.81 -33.18
CA PHE A 4 -28.98 -20.36 -32.48
C PHE A 4 -28.90 -18.87 -32.13
N PRO A 5 -30.05 -18.18 -31.97
CA PRO A 5 -30.03 -16.75 -31.68
C PRO A 5 -29.50 -16.51 -30.27
N TYR A 6 -28.68 -15.48 -30.15
CA TYR A 6 -28.33 -14.91 -28.85
C TYR A 6 -29.62 -14.53 -28.11
N GLN A 7 -29.74 -14.95 -26.85
CA GLN A 7 -30.89 -14.65 -26.02
C GLN A 7 -30.67 -13.30 -25.32
N GLY A 8 -31.75 -12.53 -25.13
CA GLY A 8 -31.63 -11.20 -24.51
C GLY A 8 -31.18 -11.29 -23.04
N PRO A 9 -30.58 -10.22 -22.51
CA PRO A 9 -30.02 -10.22 -21.16
C PRO A 9 -31.08 -10.49 -20.11
N ILE A 10 -30.70 -11.22 -19.05
CA ILE A 10 -31.57 -11.60 -17.94
C ILE A 10 -31.25 -10.73 -16.74
N ALA A 11 -32.27 -10.02 -16.23
CA ALA A 11 -32.13 -9.23 -15.02
C ALA A 11 -31.81 -10.12 -13.81
N LYS A 12 -30.98 -9.62 -12.88
CA LYS A 12 -30.65 -10.28 -11.61
C LYS A 12 -31.82 -10.18 -10.61
N THR A 13 -33.04 -10.51 -11.05
CA THR A 13 -34.25 -10.55 -10.24
C THR A 13 -34.64 -12.01 -9.99
N PRO A 14 -34.95 -12.42 -8.75
CA PRO A 14 -35.29 -13.82 -8.46
C PRO A 14 -36.41 -14.36 -9.36
N GLY A 15 -36.18 -15.53 -9.98
CA GLY A 15 -37.13 -16.18 -10.88
C GLY A 15 -37.13 -15.68 -12.33
N ALA A 16 -36.38 -14.62 -12.66
CA ALA A 16 -36.34 -14.06 -14.01
C ALA A 16 -35.93 -15.12 -15.07
N ILE A 17 -34.93 -15.95 -14.77
CA ILE A 17 -34.48 -17.01 -15.69
C ILE A 17 -35.55 -18.07 -15.95
N LYS A 18 -36.33 -18.47 -14.93
CA LYS A 18 -37.44 -19.43 -15.08
C LYS A 18 -38.56 -18.86 -15.97
N SER A 19 -38.70 -17.54 -15.97
CA SER A 19 -39.66 -16.84 -16.84
C SER A 19 -39.08 -16.49 -18.22
N HIS A 20 -37.76 -16.59 -18.40
CA HIS A 20 -37.10 -16.30 -19.66
C HIS A 20 -37.37 -17.43 -20.65
N ARG A 21 -38.17 -17.14 -21.67
CA ARG A 21 -38.49 -18.10 -22.74
C ARG A 21 -37.51 -17.92 -23.88
N PHE A 22 -37.05 -19.02 -24.44
CA PHE A 22 -36.28 -19.00 -25.68
C PHE A 22 -37.04 -18.22 -26.76
N ARG A 23 -36.38 -17.19 -27.31
CA ARG A 23 -36.90 -16.35 -28.39
C ARG A 23 -36.07 -16.58 -29.63
N MET A 24 -36.78 -16.80 -30.73
CA MET A 24 -36.20 -16.99 -32.05
C MET A 24 -37.10 -16.29 -33.03
N ASP A 25 -36.51 -15.37 -33.81
CA ASP A 25 -37.19 -14.75 -34.93
C ASP A 25 -37.37 -15.81 -36.02
N GLN A 26 -38.54 -16.44 -36.04
CA GLN A 26 -38.81 -17.53 -36.98
C GLN A 26 -38.74 -17.07 -38.43
N ASP A 27 -39.04 -15.81 -38.72
CA ASP A 27 -39.02 -15.28 -40.08
C ASP A 27 -37.58 -15.08 -40.55
N TYR A 28 -36.70 -14.54 -39.69
CA TYR A 28 -35.26 -14.50 -39.96
C TYR A 28 -34.69 -15.90 -40.21
N TYR A 29 -35.01 -16.86 -39.35
CA TYR A 29 -34.46 -18.22 -39.46
C TYR A 29 -35.01 -19.04 -40.64
N ARG A 30 -36.07 -18.56 -41.32
CA ARG A 30 -36.57 -19.15 -42.58
C ARG A 30 -35.94 -18.51 -43.82
N GLN A 31 -35.11 -17.46 -43.68
CA GLN A 31 -34.53 -16.77 -44.82
C GLN A 31 -33.52 -17.64 -45.59
N GLN A 32 -33.66 -17.64 -46.91
CA GLN A 32 -32.79 -18.32 -47.87
C GLN A 32 -31.69 -17.38 -48.41
N ARG A 33 -31.06 -16.61 -47.52
CA ARG A 33 -29.98 -15.68 -47.84
C ARG A 33 -29.07 -15.47 -46.63
N PHE A 34 -27.87 -14.95 -46.88
CA PHE A 34 -27.02 -14.39 -45.82
C PHE A 34 -27.66 -13.12 -45.25
N GLN A 35 -27.38 -12.86 -43.98
CA GLN A 35 -27.75 -11.61 -43.33
C GLN A 35 -27.18 -10.38 -44.07
N GLU A 36 -28.05 -9.39 -44.33
CA GLU A 36 -27.73 -8.14 -45.03
C GLU A 36 -27.34 -7.02 -44.06
N LEU A 37 -26.35 -7.27 -43.18
CA LEU A 37 -25.73 -6.20 -42.39
C LEU A 37 -24.54 -5.62 -43.15
N PRO A 38 -24.32 -4.29 -43.07
CA PRO A 38 -23.11 -3.70 -43.62
C PRO A 38 -21.88 -4.28 -42.91
N ILE A 39 -20.81 -4.57 -43.66
CA ILE A 39 -19.57 -5.15 -43.09
C ILE A 39 -18.98 -4.24 -42.01
N PHE A 40 -19.17 -2.93 -42.17
CA PHE A 40 -18.71 -1.90 -41.26
C PHE A 40 -19.83 -0.88 -41.01
N GLU A 41 -19.92 -0.42 -39.76
CA GLU A 41 -20.76 0.69 -39.34
C GLU A 41 -19.96 1.60 -38.39
N TYR A 42 -20.01 2.92 -38.64
CA TYR A 42 -19.53 3.92 -37.69
C TYR A 42 -20.69 4.38 -36.81
N ARG A 43 -20.48 4.39 -35.50
CA ARG A 43 -21.43 4.95 -34.53
C ARG A 43 -20.73 6.00 -33.70
N GLU A 44 -21.20 7.24 -33.78
CA GLU A 44 -20.78 8.26 -32.81
C GLU A 44 -21.35 7.91 -31.44
N VAL A 45 -20.49 7.87 -30.42
CA VAL A 45 -20.85 7.47 -29.06
C VAL A 45 -21.20 8.69 -28.21
N GLY A 46 -20.43 9.77 -28.38
CA GLY A 46 -20.51 10.98 -27.57
C GLY A 46 -19.16 11.68 -27.53
N ASN A 47 -19.06 12.69 -26.68
CA ASN A 47 -17.83 13.43 -26.45
C ASN A 47 -17.27 13.10 -25.09
N LEU A 48 -15.94 12.94 -25.04
CA LEU A 48 -15.20 12.85 -23.80
C LEU A 48 -14.15 13.95 -23.80
N ARG A 49 -14.47 14.99 -23.05
CA ARG A 49 -13.68 16.22 -22.89
C ARG A 49 -13.46 16.92 -24.22
N SER A 50 -12.25 16.83 -24.77
CA SER A 50 -11.90 17.39 -26.08
C SER A 50 -12.00 16.40 -27.24
N HIS A 51 -12.41 15.15 -26.98
CA HIS A 51 -12.39 14.06 -27.96
C HIS A 51 -13.80 13.62 -28.35
N ILE A 52 -14.08 13.59 -29.66
CA ILE A 52 -15.28 12.96 -30.21
C ILE A 52 -15.01 11.46 -30.27
N LEU A 53 -15.84 10.67 -29.59
CA LEU A 53 -15.72 9.22 -29.54
C LEU A 53 -16.59 8.57 -30.62
N GLY A 54 -15.98 7.67 -31.39
CA GLY A 54 -16.65 6.90 -32.42
C GLY A 54 -16.30 5.42 -32.32
N GLN A 55 -17.32 4.57 -32.39
CA GLN A 55 -17.20 3.12 -32.40
C GLN A 55 -17.22 2.61 -33.84
N ILE A 56 -16.25 1.76 -34.16
CA ILE A 56 -16.17 1.01 -35.42
C ILE A 56 -16.74 -0.39 -35.16
N CYS A 57 -17.95 -0.64 -35.66
CA CYS A 57 -18.62 -1.93 -35.54
C CYS A 57 -18.36 -2.77 -36.79
N LEU A 58 -17.82 -3.99 -36.62
CA LEU A 58 -17.50 -4.90 -37.72
C LEU A 58 -18.38 -6.14 -37.70
N ASN A 59 -19.13 -6.35 -38.77
CA ASN A 59 -19.96 -7.54 -38.97
C ASN A 59 -19.18 -8.59 -39.78
N VAL A 60 -18.21 -9.23 -39.12
CA VAL A 60 -17.27 -10.17 -39.78
C VAL A 60 -17.83 -11.57 -39.99
N VAL A 61 -18.99 -11.87 -39.41
CA VAL A 61 -19.71 -13.14 -39.59
C VAL A 61 -21.11 -12.86 -40.11
N GLN A 62 -21.47 -13.51 -41.20
CA GLN A 62 -22.83 -13.50 -41.75
C GLN A 62 -23.37 -14.93 -41.74
N TYR A 63 -24.59 -15.10 -41.22
CA TYR A 63 -25.25 -16.39 -41.17
C TYR A 63 -26.35 -16.50 -42.22
N HIS A 64 -26.38 -17.64 -42.89
CA HIS A 64 -27.47 -18.06 -43.76
C HIS A 64 -28.26 -19.18 -43.06
N PRO A 65 -29.40 -18.86 -42.42
CA PRO A 65 -30.03 -19.78 -41.49
C PRO A 65 -30.63 -21.01 -42.15
N ALA A 66 -31.31 -20.86 -43.29
CA ALA A 66 -31.95 -22.01 -43.93
C ALA A 66 -30.99 -22.99 -44.60
N ALA A 67 -29.80 -22.54 -45.03
CA ALA A 67 -28.73 -23.38 -45.56
C ALA A 67 -27.72 -23.82 -44.50
N ASN A 68 -27.84 -23.31 -43.27
CA ASN A 68 -26.88 -23.48 -42.18
C ASN A 68 -25.42 -23.20 -42.60
N GLN A 69 -25.19 -22.06 -43.25
CA GLN A 69 -23.87 -21.65 -43.74
C GLN A 69 -23.42 -20.35 -43.08
N LEU A 70 -22.13 -20.27 -42.78
CA LEU A 70 -21.47 -19.05 -42.31
C LEU A 70 -20.58 -18.50 -43.41
N ARG A 71 -20.62 -17.19 -43.61
CA ARG A 71 -19.62 -16.44 -44.36
C ARG A 71 -18.82 -15.64 -43.35
N ILE A 72 -17.51 -15.85 -43.34
CA ILE A 72 -16.58 -15.22 -42.40
C ILE A 72 -15.57 -14.40 -43.20
N TYR A 73 -15.45 -13.12 -42.89
CA TYR A 73 -14.43 -12.25 -43.45
C TYR A 73 -13.17 -12.38 -42.60
N THR A 74 -12.12 -12.99 -43.15
CA THR A 74 -10.88 -13.29 -42.42
C THR A 74 -9.81 -12.20 -42.57
N ASN A 75 -10.00 -11.26 -43.48
CA ASN A 75 -9.15 -10.09 -43.66
C ASN A 75 -10.01 -8.92 -44.14
N LEU A 76 -9.88 -7.77 -43.48
CA LEU A 76 -10.57 -6.52 -43.80
C LEU A 76 -9.59 -5.37 -43.67
N GLU A 77 -9.54 -4.51 -44.68
CA GLU A 77 -8.78 -3.26 -44.63
C GLU A 77 -9.77 -2.10 -44.55
N LEU A 78 -9.62 -1.28 -43.51
CA LEU A 78 -10.49 -0.13 -43.24
C LEU A 78 -9.64 1.13 -43.25
N GLN A 79 -10.03 2.09 -44.08
CA GLN A 79 -9.41 3.41 -44.12
C GLN A 79 -10.39 4.44 -43.57
N VAL A 80 -9.95 5.17 -42.53
CA VAL A 80 -10.71 6.29 -41.95
C VAL A 80 -10.10 7.60 -42.43
N GLU A 81 -10.89 8.41 -43.13
CA GLU A 81 -10.49 9.73 -43.62
C GLU A 81 -11.32 10.83 -42.95
N PHE A 82 -10.65 11.71 -42.20
CA PHE A 82 -11.29 12.89 -41.61
C PHE A 82 -11.34 14.02 -42.64
N LYS A 83 -12.55 14.41 -43.06
CA LYS A 83 -12.74 15.48 -44.05
C LYS A 83 -12.81 16.85 -43.37
N HIS A 84 -12.00 17.79 -43.87
CA HIS A 84 -11.93 19.17 -43.39
C HIS A 84 -11.64 19.34 -41.88
N PRO A 85 -10.60 18.69 -41.31
CA PRO A 85 -10.33 18.79 -39.88
C PRO A 85 -9.88 20.19 -39.48
N ASN A 86 -10.41 20.73 -38.38
CA ASN A 86 -9.93 21.96 -37.77
C ASN A 86 -8.90 21.65 -36.67
N LEU A 87 -7.67 21.38 -37.08
CA LEU A 87 -6.60 20.98 -36.16
C LEU A 87 -6.28 22.06 -35.12
N VAL A 88 -6.41 23.35 -35.45
CA VAL A 88 -6.18 24.44 -34.50
C VAL A 88 -7.21 24.41 -33.37
N LEU A 89 -8.49 24.23 -33.71
CA LEU A 89 -9.54 24.07 -32.72
C LEU A 89 -9.31 22.82 -31.87
N THR A 90 -8.97 21.68 -32.48
CA THR A 90 -8.66 20.43 -31.76
C THR A 90 -7.56 20.65 -30.72
N ARG A 91 -6.44 21.30 -31.07
CA ARG A 91 -5.35 21.60 -30.12
C ARG A 91 -5.78 22.55 -29.00
N ASN A 92 -6.58 23.57 -29.33
CA ASN A 92 -7.08 24.51 -28.33
C ASN A 92 -8.03 23.84 -27.32
N LEU A 93 -8.92 22.97 -27.81
CA LEU A 93 -9.81 22.18 -26.95
C LEU A 93 -9.01 21.17 -26.13
N HIS A 94 -8.02 20.50 -26.73
CA HIS A 94 -7.12 19.60 -26.02
C HIS A 94 -6.43 20.32 -24.86
N ARG A 95 -5.74 21.43 -25.10
CA ARG A 95 -5.07 22.21 -24.04
C ARG A 95 -6.00 22.68 -22.94
N LYS A 96 -7.24 23.07 -23.28
CA LYS A 96 -8.20 23.56 -22.29
C LYS A 96 -8.75 22.44 -21.42
N TYR A 97 -9.10 21.31 -22.04
CA TYR A 97 -9.83 20.24 -21.38
C TYR A 97 -8.95 19.04 -21.03
N ASP A 98 -7.65 19.05 -21.28
CA ASP A 98 -6.76 17.95 -20.88
C ASP A 98 -6.81 17.69 -19.38
N SER A 99 -6.59 16.43 -18.99
CA SER A 99 -6.50 16.01 -17.61
C SER A 99 -5.75 14.69 -17.52
N PRO A 100 -4.69 14.58 -16.69
CA PRO A 100 -3.95 13.33 -16.49
C PRO A 100 -4.82 12.10 -16.21
N TYR A 101 -5.94 12.30 -15.50
CA TYR A 101 -6.87 11.22 -15.15
C TYR A 101 -7.67 10.68 -16.35
N PHE A 102 -7.76 11.44 -17.44
CA PHE A 102 -8.41 11.04 -18.69
C PHE A 102 -7.40 10.72 -19.80
N SER A 103 -6.18 11.25 -19.76
CA SER A 103 -5.17 11.00 -20.81
C SER A 103 -4.81 9.52 -20.94
N SER A 104 -4.71 8.81 -19.81
CA SER A 104 -4.44 7.35 -19.81
C SER A 104 -5.61 6.55 -20.37
N LEU A 105 -6.85 6.92 -20.02
CA LEU A 105 -8.09 6.35 -20.55
C LEU A 105 -8.12 6.47 -22.07
N LEU A 106 -7.86 7.67 -22.59
CA LEU A 106 -7.87 7.96 -24.02
C LEU A 106 -6.79 7.15 -24.76
N LYS A 107 -5.58 7.07 -24.20
CA LYS A 107 -4.47 6.29 -24.76
C LYS A 107 -4.78 4.80 -24.87
N SER A 108 -5.44 4.22 -23.86
CA SER A 108 -5.71 2.78 -23.80
C SER A 108 -6.90 2.35 -24.68
N ASN A 109 -7.82 3.27 -24.99
CA ASN A 109 -9.10 2.92 -25.64
C ASN A 109 -9.25 3.46 -27.07
N LEU A 110 -8.46 4.44 -27.49
CA LEU A 110 -8.55 5.00 -28.84
C LEU A 110 -7.46 4.44 -29.74
N VAL A 111 -7.88 3.76 -30.80
CA VAL A 111 -7.00 3.14 -31.82
C VAL A 111 -6.05 4.16 -32.47
N ASN A 112 -6.50 5.42 -32.58
CA ASN A 112 -5.76 6.51 -33.21
C ASN A 112 -5.28 7.58 -32.21
N PHE A 113 -5.14 7.24 -30.92
CA PHE A 113 -4.60 8.20 -29.96
C PHE A 113 -3.16 8.57 -30.33
N GLN A 114 -2.92 9.85 -30.60
CA GLN A 114 -1.58 10.39 -30.75
C GLN A 114 -1.36 11.44 -29.65
N PRO A 115 -0.45 11.20 -28.69
CA PRO A 115 -0.10 12.25 -27.75
C PRO A 115 0.54 13.41 -28.53
N GLU A 116 -0.01 14.62 -28.41
CA GLU A 116 0.77 15.81 -28.80
C GLU A 116 2.03 15.86 -27.91
N SER A 117 3.12 16.42 -28.44
CA SER A 117 4.49 16.38 -27.88
C SER A 117 4.58 16.38 -26.35
N ARG A 118 5.57 15.63 -25.81
CA ARG A 118 5.87 15.43 -24.37
C ARG A 118 5.72 16.64 -23.45
N ASP A 119 5.81 17.87 -23.95
CA ASP A 119 5.69 19.11 -23.19
C ASP A 119 4.25 19.42 -22.73
N ASP A 120 3.21 18.79 -23.31
CA ASP A 120 1.79 19.10 -23.06
C ASP A 120 1.03 17.97 -22.32
N LEU A 121 1.73 17.01 -21.70
CA LEU A 121 1.08 15.79 -21.22
C LEU A 121 0.24 15.90 -19.95
N THR A 122 0.19 17.05 -19.26
CA THR A 122 -0.73 17.28 -18.14
C THR A 122 -0.82 18.77 -17.78
N HIS A 123 -1.98 19.40 -17.98
CA HIS A 123 -2.19 20.75 -17.43
C HIS A 123 -2.39 20.67 -15.90
N TYR A 124 -1.41 21.19 -15.16
CA TYR A 124 -1.55 21.50 -13.74
C TYR A 124 -2.08 22.93 -13.59
N PRO A 125 -2.98 23.17 -12.63
CA PRO A 125 -3.38 22.26 -11.53
C PRO A 125 -4.57 21.33 -11.86
N ILE A 126 -4.68 20.21 -11.13
CA ILE A 126 -5.86 19.33 -11.21
C ILE A 126 -7.02 19.97 -10.44
N ASN A 127 -8.09 20.35 -11.15
CA ASN A 127 -9.24 21.01 -10.54
C ASN A 127 -10.24 20.00 -9.95
N TYR A 128 -10.68 20.26 -8.73
CA TYR A 128 -11.58 19.41 -7.95
C TYR A 128 -12.76 20.25 -7.44
N LEU A 129 -13.99 19.91 -7.81
CA LEU A 129 -15.19 20.64 -7.41
C LEU A 129 -15.95 19.90 -6.30
N ILE A 130 -16.27 20.60 -5.21
CA ILE A 130 -17.08 20.09 -4.10
C ILE A 130 -18.38 20.89 -4.05
N ILE A 131 -19.50 20.22 -4.28
CA ILE A 131 -20.84 20.78 -4.06
C ILE A 131 -21.42 20.13 -2.82
N TYR A 132 -21.78 20.94 -1.83
CA TYR A 132 -22.13 20.42 -0.51
C TYR A 132 -23.41 21.05 0.04
N TYR A 133 -24.10 20.31 0.89
CA TYR A 133 -25.19 20.84 1.69
C TYR A 133 -24.65 21.71 2.82
N ASP A 134 -25.22 22.89 3.02
CA ASP A 134 -24.67 23.97 3.86
C ASP A 134 -24.22 23.55 5.27
N SER A 135 -24.96 22.63 5.92
CA SER A 135 -24.62 22.18 7.28
C SER A 135 -23.29 21.41 7.38
N PHE A 136 -22.76 20.90 6.26
CA PHE A 136 -21.52 20.13 6.21
C PHE A 136 -20.26 20.95 6.00
N ALA A 137 -20.37 22.29 5.93
CA ALA A 137 -19.24 23.16 5.65
C ALA A 137 -18.02 22.90 6.56
N ALA A 138 -18.26 22.81 7.88
CA ALA A 138 -17.22 22.59 8.87
C ALA A 138 -16.65 21.16 8.82
N ASP A 139 -17.52 20.17 8.64
CA ASP A 139 -17.15 18.75 8.59
C ASP A 139 -16.22 18.45 7.40
N LEU A 140 -16.32 19.22 6.32
CA LEU A 140 -15.53 19.05 5.10
C LEU A 140 -14.11 19.59 5.19
N GLN A 141 -13.79 20.46 6.15
CA GLN A 141 -12.50 21.16 6.17
C GLN A 141 -11.29 20.20 6.15
N PRO A 142 -11.25 19.11 6.94
CA PRO A 142 -10.13 18.17 6.90
C PRO A 142 -9.96 17.47 5.54
N PHE A 143 -11.06 17.23 4.82
CA PHE A 143 -11.04 16.66 3.48
C PHE A 143 -10.51 17.68 2.46
N ILE A 144 -10.99 18.93 2.52
CA ILE A 144 -10.54 20.04 1.67
C ILE A 144 -9.04 20.27 1.85
N ASP A 145 -8.58 20.40 3.09
CA ASP A 145 -7.17 20.63 3.42
C ASP A 145 -6.27 19.55 2.83
N TRP A 146 -6.70 18.29 2.95
CA TRP A 146 -5.94 17.17 2.40
C TRP A 146 -5.92 17.16 0.87
N LYS A 147 -7.05 17.46 0.20
CA LYS A 147 -7.06 17.57 -1.26
C LYS A 147 -6.17 18.71 -1.76
N ILE A 148 -6.18 19.86 -1.08
CA ILE A 148 -5.25 20.96 -1.37
C ILE A 148 -3.80 20.51 -1.16
N GLN A 149 -3.50 19.87 -0.02
CA GLN A 149 -2.16 19.37 0.32
C GLN A 149 -1.63 18.36 -0.71
N LYS A 150 -2.50 17.50 -1.27
CA LYS A 150 -2.14 16.56 -2.34
C LYS A 150 -1.90 17.22 -3.70
N GLY A 151 -2.20 18.51 -3.86
CA GLY A 151 -2.01 19.25 -5.10
C GLY A 151 -3.28 19.46 -5.94
N PHE A 152 -4.48 19.23 -5.40
CA PHE A 152 -5.69 19.62 -6.10
C PHE A 152 -5.97 21.12 -5.92
N THR A 153 -6.43 21.77 -6.98
CA THR A 153 -7.11 23.08 -6.88
C THR A 153 -8.57 22.83 -6.56
N VAL A 154 -8.93 23.04 -5.29
CA VAL A 154 -10.26 22.75 -4.77
C VAL A 154 -11.16 23.98 -4.88
N THR A 155 -12.29 23.83 -5.57
CA THR A 155 -13.39 24.80 -5.56
C THR A 155 -14.55 24.22 -4.75
N THR A 156 -15.09 25.00 -3.81
CA THR A 156 -16.25 24.59 -3.01
C THR A 156 -17.45 25.50 -3.28
N LYS A 157 -18.65 24.94 -3.25
CA LYS A 157 -19.88 25.74 -3.33
C LYS A 157 -21.05 25.08 -2.57
N PRO A 158 -21.71 25.81 -1.66
CA PRO A 158 -22.88 25.28 -0.98
C PRO A 158 -24.12 25.29 -1.87
N ILE A 159 -25.02 24.34 -1.64
CA ILE A 159 -26.25 24.18 -2.43
C ILE A 159 -27.21 25.38 -2.26
N SER A 160 -27.22 26.07 -1.12
CA SER A 160 -28.05 27.27 -0.91
C SER A 160 -27.73 28.41 -1.89
N ILE A 161 -26.50 28.45 -2.41
CA ILE A 161 -26.03 29.46 -3.37
C ILE A 161 -26.31 29.02 -4.81
N ILE A 162 -26.20 27.73 -5.11
CA ILE A 162 -26.45 27.19 -6.46
C ILE A 162 -27.96 27.07 -6.72
N GLY A 163 -28.72 26.62 -5.72
CA GLY A 163 -30.09 26.14 -5.85
C GLY A 163 -30.16 24.62 -5.98
N ASN A 164 -31.05 23.97 -5.24
CA ASN A 164 -31.20 22.51 -5.22
C ASN A 164 -32.17 22.01 -6.32
N THR A 165 -31.83 22.28 -7.58
CA THR A 165 -32.51 21.70 -8.75
C THR A 165 -31.49 21.09 -9.69
N THR A 166 -31.86 20.04 -10.43
CA THR A 166 -30.98 19.38 -11.40
C THR A 166 -30.40 20.38 -12.41
N THR A 167 -31.24 21.27 -12.93
CA THR A 167 -30.83 22.34 -13.86
C THR A 167 -29.85 23.32 -13.24
N ALA A 168 -30.09 23.81 -12.03
CA ALA A 168 -29.22 24.79 -11.39
C ALA A 168 -27.82 24.22 -11.10
N ILE A 169 -27.77 22.99 -10.56
CA ILE A 169 -26.52 22.26 -10.28
C ILE A 169 -25.75 22.02 -11.59
N THR A 170 -26.43 21.54 -12.65
CA THR A 170 -25.79 21.27 -13.95
C THR A 170 -25.26 22.55 -14.58
N ASN A 171 -26.05 23.64 -14.58
CA ASN A 171 -25.59 24.93 -15.09
C ASN A 171 -24.37 25.45 -14.33
N TYR A 172 -24.31 25.25 -13.01
CA TYR A 172 -23.15 25.62 -12.23
C TYR A 172 -21.91 24.78 -12.61
N ILE A 173 -22.03 23.45 -12.67
CA ILE A 173 -20.93 22.57 -13.08
C ILE A 173 -20.47 22.90 -14.51
N GLN A 174 -21.40 23.08 -15.44
CA GLN A 174 -21.12 23.50 -16.82
C GLN A 174 -20.39 24.84 -16.87
N SER A 175 -20.73 25.80 -16.00
CA SER A 175 -20.02 27.08 -15.92
C SER A 175 -18.57 26.90 -15.46
N GLN A 176 -18.31 25.99 -14.51
CA GLN A 176 -16.95 25.68 -14.05
C GLN A 176 -16.17 24.96 -15.15
N TYR A 177 -16.80 24.00 -15.82
CA TYR A 177 -16.22 23.26 -16.94
C TYR A 177 -15.89 24.17 -18.13
N ASN A 178 -16.76 25.12 -18.46
CA ASN A 178 -16.51 26.07 -19.55
C ASN A 178 -15.52 27.19 -19.15
N GLY A 179 -15.24 27.36 -17.86
CA GLY A 179 -14.31 28.34 -17.33
C GLY A 179 -12.83 28.06 -17.65
N PRO A 180 -11.91 28.82 -17.03
CA PRO A 180 -10.47 28.63 -17.22
C PRO A 180 -9.94 27.35 -16.57
N ASN A 181 -10.65 26.80 -15.58
CA ASN A 181 -10.20 25.72 -14.72
C ASN A 181 -11.23 24.55 -14.70
N PRO A 182 -11.40 23.82 -15.81
CA PRO A 182 -12.37 22.73 -15.88
C PRO A 182 -12.07 21.64 -14.85
N PRO A 183 -13.06 21.20 -14.04
CA PRO A 183 -12.86 20.14 -13.06
C PRO A 183 -12.56 18.80 -13.73
N SER A 184 -11.70 18.01 -13.08
CA SER A 184 -11.54 16.57 -13.37
C SER A 184 -12.45 15.73 -12.48
N PHE A 185 -12.80 16.26 -11.31
CA PHE A 185 -13.62 15.60 -10.30
C PHE A 185 -14.73 16.52 -9.80
N VAL A 186 -15.90 15.94 -9.56
CA VAL A 186 -16.99 16.51 -8.78
C VAL A 186 -17.33 15.54 -7.66
N VAL A 187 -17.42 16.03 -6.41
CA VAL A 187 -18.04 15.29 -5.32
C VAL A 187 -19.27 16.02 -4.82
N LEU A 188 -20.37 15.28 -4.70
CA LEU A 188 -21.60 15.75 -4.08
C LEU A 188 -21.59 15.35 -2.60
N VAL A 189 -21.78 16.30 -1.69
CA VAL A 189 -21.77 16.06 -0.24
C VAL A 189 -23.15 16.32 0.33
N GLY A 190 -23.91 15.24 0.45
CA GLY A 190 -25.32 15.23 0.84
C GLY A 190 -26.03 14.00 0.28
N ASP A 191 -27.03 13.52 1.00
CA ASP A 191 -27.98 12.53 0.50
C ASP A 191 -28.89 13.14 -0.59
N TYR A 192 -29.76 12.33 -1.20
CA TYR A 192 -30.75 12.75 -2.18
C TYR A 192 -31.62 13.92 -1.72
N ASP A 193 -32.04 13.91 -0.46
CA ASP A 193 -32.89 14.97 0.11
C ASP A 193 -32.12 16.30 0.28
N GLN A 194 -30.79 16.24 0.48
CA GLN A 194 -29.93 17.42 0.59
C GLN A 194 -29.48 17.93 -0.78
N ILE A 195 -29.11 17.03 -1.68
CA ILE A 195 -28.69 17.34 -3.05
C ILE A 195 -29.42 16.38 -3.98
N THR A 196 -30.40 16.93 -4.72
CA THR A 196 -31.25 16.17 -5.64
C THR A 196 -30.45 15.52 -6.77
N SER A 197 -31.10 14.65 -7.54
CA SER A 197 -30.51 13.92 -8.68
C SER A 197 -31.49 13.83 -9.84
N TYR A 198 -30.98 13.56 -11.04
CA TYR A 198 -31.81 13.34 -12.21
C TYR A 198 -32.64 12.06 -12.08
N THR A 199 -33.76 12.03 -12.79
CA THR A 199 -34.38 10.75 -13.18
C THR A 199 -33.70 10.32 -14.48
N GLY A 200 -33.23 9.07 -14.54
CA GLY A 200 -32.57 8.50 -15.72
C GLY A 200 -33.43 8.62 -16.98
N GLN A 201 -32.79 8.65 -18.14
CA GLN A 201 -33.49 8.69 -19.43
C GLN A 201 -33.86 7.28 -19.92
N THR A 202 -33.16 6.24 -19.43
CA THR A 202 -33.42 4.84 -19.80
C THR A 202 -34.33 4.11 -18.81
N GLY A 203 -34.88 4.81 -17.81
CA GLY A 203 -35.81 4.26 -16.81
C GLY A 203 -36.26 5.30 -15.79
N SER A 204 -36.81 4.86 -14.66
CA SER A 204 -37.32 5.76 -13.59
C SER A 204 -36.40 5.88 -12.37
N HIS A 205 -35.17 5.38 -12.47
CA HIS A 205 -34.20 5.38 -11.39
C HIS A 205 -33.51 6.74 -11.24
N LYS A 206 -32.83 6.98 -10.11
CA LYS A 206 -32.05 8.20 -9.89
C LYS A 206 -30.64 8.05 -10.43
N SER A 207 -30.12 9.15 -10.97
CA SER A 207 -28.80 9.21 -11.56
C SER A 207 -28.10 10.55 -11.31
N ASP A 208 -26.83 10.49 -10.92
CA ASP A 208 -25.94 11.65 -10.87
C ASP A 208 -25.17 11.87 -12.19
N LEU A 209 -25.26 10.94 -13.15
CA LEU A 209 -24.52 10.98 -14.43
C LEU A 209 -24.62 12.33 -15.15
N TYR A 210 -25.84 12.83 -15.28
CA TYR A 210 -26.17 14.02 -16.08
C TYR A 210 -25.67 15.34 -15.47
N TYR A 211 -25.11 15.31 -14.26
CA TYR A 211 -24.33 16.44 -13.74
C TYR A 211 -22.97 16.58 -14.41
N THR A 212 -22.51 15.54 -15.11
CA THR A 212 -21.14 15.44 -15.66
C THR A 212 -21.06 15.21 -17.16
N THR A 213 -22.19 15.10 -17.86
CA THR A 213 -22.27 15.10 -19.33
C THR A 213 -22.30 16.55 -19.82
N MET A 214 -21.16 17.10 -20.21
CA MET A 214 -20.98 18.51 -20.57
C MET A 214 -21.26 18.77 -22.06
N THR A 215 -21.53 17.72 -22.82
CA THR A 215 -22.03 17.78 -24.20
C THR A 215 -23.52 17.46 -24.21
N ALA A 216 -24.30 18.32 -24.87
CA ALA A 216 -25.74 18.13 -24.97
C ALA A 216 -26.08 16.85 -25.77
N GLY A 217 -26.82 15.93 -25.15
CA GLY A 217 -27.40 14.77 -25.82
C GLY A 217 -26.59 13.49 -25.76
N ASP A 218 -25.42 13.47 -25.12
CA ASP A 218 -24.68 12.23 -24.84
C ASP A 218 -24.84 11.75 -23.38
N PHE A 219 -24.24 10.59 -23.09
CA PHE A 219 -24.24 9.95 -21.78
C PHE A 219 -22.82 9.61 -21.30
N ILE A 220 -21.79 10.17 -21.94
CA ILE A 220 -20.39 9.95 -21.58
C ILE A 220 -19.97 11.09 -20.65
N PRO A 221 -19.62 10.81 -19.38
CA PRO A 221 -19.27 11.88 -18.45
C PRO A 221 -17.87 12.46 -18.73
N ASP A 222 -17.79 13.78 -18.83
CA ASP A 222 -16.55 14.56 -19.02
C ASP A 222 -15.76 14.76 -17.72
N ILE A 223 -16.41 14.48 -16.58
CA ILE A 223 -15.92 14.74 -15.23
C ILE A 223 -16.22 13.50 -14.38
N TYR A 224 -15.23 13.03 -13.61
CA TYR A 224 -15.45 11.93 -12.67
C TYR A 224 -16.30 12.38 -11.48
N ILE A 225 -17.27 11.56 -11.10
CA ILE A 225 -18.23 11.88 -10.03
C ILE A 225 -18.25 10.84 -8.92
N GLY A 226 -18.48 11.30 -7.69
CA GLY A 226 -18.83 10.49 -6.54
C GLY A 226 -19.73 11.28 -5.56
N ARG A 227 -20.33 10.56 -4.60
CA ARG A 227 -21.22 11.14 -3.59
C ARG A 227 -20.80 10.71 -2.19
N LEU A 228 -20.55 11.68 -1.31
CA LEU A 228 -20.48 11.46 0.14
C LEU A 228 -21.90 11.64 0.69
N SER A 229 -22.69 10.55 0.66
CA SER A 229 -24.11 10.61 1.01
C SER A 229 -24.31 10.66 2.52
N ALA A 230 -24.88 11.76 3.01
CA ALA A 230 -25.16 11.98 4.42
C ALA A 230 -26.30 12.98 4.59
N GLN A 231 -27.14 12.76 5.60
CA GLN A 231 -28.19 13.67 6.04
C GLN A 231 -27.76 14.50 7.26
N VAL A 232 -26.80 14.00 8.04
CA VAL A 232 -26.26 14.64 9.25
C VAL A 232 -24.75 14.38 9.41
N SER A 233 -24.07 15.21 10.20
CA SER A 233 -22.61 15.15 10.39
C SER A 233 -22.12 13.77 10.85
N GLN A 234 -22.88 13.09 11.72
CA GLN A 234 -22.55 11.75 12.22
C GLN A 234 -22.48 10.68 11.11
N GLN A 235 -23.06 10.94 9.93
CA GLN A 235 -22.96 10.07 8.76
C GLN A 235 -21.84 10.50 7.80
N LEU A 236 -21.50 11.80 7.76
CA LEU A 236 -20.45 12.34 6.89
C LEU A 236 -19.05 12.13 7.48
N THR A 237 -18.85 12.44 8.76
CA THR A 237 -17.54 12.35 9.41
C THR A 237 -16.90 10.97 9.26
N PRO A 238 -17.61 9.84 9.46
CA PRO A 238 -17.04 8.51 9.21
C PRO A 238 -16.53 8.29 7.78
N GLN A 239 -17.19 8.86 6.77
CA GLN A 239 -16.76 8.73 5.38
C GLN A 239 -15.43 9.48 5.16
N ILE A 240 -15.35 10.71 5.65
CA ILE A 240 -14.15 11.55 5.57
C ILE A 240 -12.99 10.90 6.34
N ASP A 241 -13.24 10.41 7.56
CA ASP A 241 -12.21 9.77 8.39
C ASP A 241 -11.60 8.55 7.70
N LYS A 242 -12.42 7.69 7.07
CA LYS A 242 -11.96 6.52 6.32
C LYS A 242 -11.13 6.92 5.10
N ILE A 243 -11.57 7.92 4.35
CA ILE A 243 -10.82 8.45 3.20
C ILE A 243 -9.46 9.01 3.64
N LEU A 244 -9.44 9.84 4.69
CA LEU A 244 -8.20 10.42 5.21
C LEU A 244 -7.28 9.35 5.80
N HIS A 245 -7.82 8.35 6.49
CA HIS A 245 -7.05 7.23 7.02
C HIS A 245 -6.34 6.46 5.89
N HIS A 246 -7.06 6.16 4.81
CA HIS A 246 -6.53 5.46 3.64
C HIS A 246 -5.52 6.30 2.86
N GLU A 247 -5.91 7.50 2.42
CA GLU A 247 -5.07 8.33 1.55
C GLU A 247 -3.82 8.85 2.27
N LYS A 248 -3.87 9.08 3.59
CA LYS A 248 -2.70 9.46 4.40
C LYS A 248 -1.89 8.26 4.93
N TYR A 249 -2.24 7.04 4.51
CA TYR A 249 -1.54 5.80 4.88
C TYR A 249 -1.41 5.61 6.39
N ARG A 250 -2.49 5.81 7.15
CA ARG A 250 -2.51 5.79 8.64
C ARG A 250 -2.83 4.42 9.22
N PHE A 251 -2.42 3.35 8.55
CA PHE A 251 -2.75 1.98 8.93
C PHE A 251 -1.89 1.51 10.12
N ALA A 252 -2.51 0.79 11.06
CA ALA A 252 -1.77 0.10 12.12
C ALA A 252 -1.10 -1.19 11.63
N GLN A 253 -1.73 -1.86 10.65
CA GLN A 253 -1.23 -3.04 9.96
C GLN A 253 -1.58 -2.94 8.46
N THR A 254 -0.75 -3.51 7.59
CA THR A 254 -0.86 -3.34 6.13
C THR A 254 -1.22 -4.63 5.40
N VAL A 255 -1.29 -5.76 6.11
CA VAL A 255 -1.54 -7.09 5.51
C VAL A 255 -2.86 -7.12 4.72
N PHE A 256 -3.90 -6.44 5.22
CA PHE A 256 -5.20 -6.37 4.57
C PHE A 256 -5.15 -5.74 3.16
N LEU A 257 -4.15 -4.89 2.85
CA LEU A 257 -3.96 -4.28 1.53
C LEU A 257 -3.62 -5.30 0.44
N ASN A 258 -3.20 -6.51 0.82
CA ASN A 258 -2.92 -7.61 -0.11
C ASN A 258 -4.09 -8.59 -0.25
N HIS A 259 -5.21 -8.44 0.47
CA HIS A 259 -6.25 -9.49 0.55
C HIS A 259 -7.64 -8.99 0.14
N GLY A 260 -8.16 -9.55 -0.96
CA GLY A 260 -9.53 -9.28 -1.43
C GLY A 260 -10.47 -10.46 -1.21
N SER A 261 -11.78 -10.21 -1.13
CA SER A 261 -12.79 -11.26 -1.02
C SER A 261 -13.82 -11.18 -2.15
N PHE A 262 -14.16 -12.33 -2.72
CA PHE A 262 -15.08 -12.45 -3.84
C PHE A 262 -16.27 -13.32 -3.44
N ALA A 263 -17.46 -12.73 -3.32
CA ALA A 263 -18.68 -13.38 -2.87
C ALA A 263 -19.66 -13.61 -4.02
N ALA A 264 -20.02 -14.87 -4.28
CA ALA A 264 -20.87 -15.24 -5.41
C ALA A 264 -22.24 -15.76 -4.98
N THR A 265 -23.25 -15.41 -5.78
CA THR A 265 -24.67 -15.67 -5.55
C THR A 265 -25.04 -17.10 -5.09
N SER A 266 -26.12 -17.23 -4.32
CA SER A 266 -26.82 -18.50 -4.07
C SER A 266 -27.87 -18.87 -5.14
N ASP A 267 -27.94 -18.15 -6.26
CA ASP A 267 -28.82 -18.49 -7.39
C ASP A 267 -28.28 -19.70 -8.16
N ALA A 268 -28.83 -20.88 -7.90
CA ALA A 268 -28.49 -22.13 -8.58
C ALA A 268 -28.63 -22.07 -10.12
N GLY A 269 -29.39 -21.12 -10.66
CA GLY A 269 -29.56 -20.93 -12.11
C GLY A 269 -28.46 -20.11 -12.79
N ASN A 270 -27.77 -19.23 -12.06
CA ASN A 270 -26.82 -18.25 -12.63
C ASN A 270 -25.47 -18.16 -11.90
N TYR A 271 -25.26 -18.94 -10.83
CA TYR A 271 -24.04 -18.87 -10.02
C TYR A 271 -22.75 -19.04 -10.83
N GLN A 272 -22.78 -19.83 -11.91
CA GLN A 272 -21.60 -20.07 -12.76
C GLN A 272 -21.11 -18.80 -13.46
N ILE A 273 -22.00 -17.84 -13.76
CA ILE A 273 -21.59 -16.54 -14.31
C ILE A 273 -20.80 -15.79 -13.24
N ALA A 274 -21.41 -15.55 -12.06
CA ALA A 274 -20.76 -14.83 -10.96
C ALA A 274 -19.42 -15.45 -10.52
N GLU A 275 -19.39 -16.77 -10.29
CA GLU A 275 -18.16 -17.47 -9.93
C GLU A 275 -17.14 -17.42 -11.08
N GLY A 276 -17.60 -17.55 -12.33
CA GLY A 276 -16.76 -17.45 -13.53
C GLY A 276 -16.12 -16.06 -13.71
N THR A 277 -16.86 -14.99 -13.41
CA THR A 277 -16.37 -13.61 -13.41
C THR A 277 -15.29 -13.43 -12.35
N HIS A 278 -15.59 -13.81 -11.10
CA HIS A 278 -14.62 -13.70 -10.00
C HIS A 278 -13.37 -14.55 -10.25
N ASN A 279 -13.52 -15.76 -10.79
CA ASN A 279 -12.40 -16.61 -11.15
C ASN A 279 -11.52 -15.99 -12.24
N TYR A 280 -12.09 -15.26 -13.21
CA TYR A 280 -11.28 -14.50 -14.16
C TYR A 280 -10.45 -13.43 -13.45
N VAL A 281 -11.08 -12.61 -12.61
CA VAL A 281 -10.35 -11.55 -11.89
C VAL A 281 -9.23 -12.16 -11.04
N ILE A 282 -9.52 -13.24 -10.31
CA ILE A 282 -8.54 -13.92 -9.47
C ILE A 282 -7.38 -14.48 -10.31
N ASN A 283 -7.68 -15.22 -11.37
CA ASN A 283 -6.66 -15.90 -12.17
C ASN A 283 -5.85 -14.95 -13.03
N THR A 284 -6.46 -13.87 -13.52
CA THR A 284 -5.83 -12.90 -14.42
C THR A 284 -5.05 -11.84 -13.66
N HIS A 285 -5.53 -11.43 -12.48
CA HIS A 285 -5.01 -10.26 -11.78
C HIS A 285 -4.48 -10.57 -10.38
N PHE A 286 -5.17 -11.35 -9.55
CA PHE A 286 -4.71 -11.57 -8.17
C PHE A 286 -3.53 -12.56 -8.11
N ILE A 287 -3.67 -13.73 -8.74
CA ILE A 287 -2.62 -14.75 -8.74
C ILE A 287 -1.30 -14.24 -9.35
N PRO A 288 -1.29 -13.60 -10.54
CA PRO A 288 -0.03 -13.14 -11.14
C PRO A 288 0.65 -12.01 -10.36
N ASN A 289 -0.11 -11.24 -9.57
CA ASN A 289 0.41 -10.15 -8.75
C ASN A 289 0.61 -10.54 -7.28
N ASN A 290 0.56 -11.84 -6.94
CA ASN A 290 0.72 -12.37 -5.58
C ASN A 290 -0.25 -11.76 -4.54
N LEU A 291 -1.46 -11.38 -4.97
CA LEU A 291 -2.50 -10.90 -4.07
C LEU A 291 -3.26 -12.09 -3.47
N LEU A 292 -3.59 -11.99 -2.19
CA LEU A 292 -4.42 -12.95 -1.46
C LEU A 292 -5.89 -12.76 -1.82
N TYR A 293 -6.64 -13.86 -1.81
CA TYR A 293 -8.05 -13.85 -2.19
C TYR A 293 -8.87 -14.87 -1.39
N ASP A 294 -10.12 -14.52 -1.12
CA ASP A 294 -11.15 -15.45 -0.65
C ASP A 294 -12.19 -15.74 -1.74
N LYS A 295 -12.59 -17.00 -1.88
CA LYS A 295 -13.74 -17.40 -2.70
C LYS A 295 -14.92 -17.73 -1.80
N LEU A 296 -15.77 -16.73 -1.55
CA LEU A 296 -16.93 -16.83 -0.67
C LEU A 296 -18.19 -17.18 -1.47
N TYR A 297 -18.17 -18.34 -2.14
CA TYR A 297 -19.21 -18.73 -3.09
C TYR A 297 -20.31 -19.53 -2.40
N ALA A 298 -21.55 -19.03 -2.46
CA ALA A 298 -22.66 -19.63 -1.74
C ALA A 298 -23.04 -21.04 -2.26
N ILE A 299 -22.91 -21.30 -3.56
CA ILE A 299 -23.20 -22.61 -4.16
C ILE A 299 -22.01 -23.56 -4.05
N THR A 300 -20.85 -23.17 -4.59
CA THR A 300 -19.70 -24.08 -4.66
C THR A 300 -19.08 -24.37 -3.29
N TYR A 301 -19.05 -23.41 -2.37
CA TYR A 301 -18.39 -23.56 -1.07
C TYR A 301 -19.35 -23.47 0.13
N GLY A 302 -20.66 -23.28 -0.11
CA GLY A 302 -21.64 -23.15 0.98
C GLY A 302 -21.45 -21.90 1.83
N SER A 303 -20.76 -20.87 1.31
CA SER A 303 -20.45 -19.66 2.08
C SER A 303 -21.71 -18.91 2.50
N THR A 304 -21.72 -18.50 3.76
CA THR A 304 -22.79 -17.76 4.41
C THR A 304 -22.47 -16.27 4.49
N GLY A 305 -23.46 -15.44 4.78
CA GLY A 305 -23.21 -14.03 5.03
C GLY A 305 -22.31 -13.78 6.24
N GLN A 306 -22.29 -14.69 7.21
CA GLN A 306 -21.37 -14.60 8.34
C GLN A 306 -19.92 -14.81 7.90
N ASP A 307 -19.67 -15.70 6.94
CA ASP A 307 -18.32 -15.89 6.39
C ASP A 307 -17.84 -14.63 5.68
N VAL A 308 -18.73 -13.94 4.96
CA VAL A 308 -18.45 -12.62 4.36
C VAL A 308 -18.10 -11.58 5.44
N MET A 309 -18.89 -11.48 6.50
CA MET A 309 -18.61 -10.51 7.55
C MET A 309 -17.39 -10.87 8.39
N ASN A 310 -17.08 -12.15 8.56
CA ASN A 310 -15.84 -12.61 9.19
C ASN A 310 -14.64 -12.16 8.35
N ALA A 311 -14.67 -12.34 7.02
CA ALA A 311 -13.61 -11.86 6.14
C ALA A 311 -13.46 -10.34 6.22
N VAL A 312 -14.56 -9.58 6.22
CA VAL A 312 -14.51 -8.11 6.42
C VAL A 312 -13.86 -7.74 7.75
N ASN A 313 -14.27 -8.38 8.85
CA ASN A 313 -13.76 -8.11 10.19
C ASN A 313 -12.30 -8.55 10.38
N ASP A 314 -11.81 -9.46 9.55
CA ASP A 314 -10.43 -9.93 9.45
C ASP A 314 -9.56 -9.03 8.53
N GLY A 315 -10.15 -8.00 7.93
CA GLY A 315 -9.46 -6.97 7.15
C GLY A 315 -9.33 -7.31 5.68
N ARG A 316 -10.00 -6.55 4.80
CA ARG A 316 -9.89 -6.68 3.34
C ARG A 316 -9.82 -5.31 2.69
N PHE A 317 -9.06 -5.18 1.59
CA PHE A 317 -9.04 -3.95 0.81
C PHE A 317 -10.09 -3.94 -0.31
N ILE A 318 -10.55 -5.12 -0.74
CA ILE A 318 -11.62 -5.31 -1.71
C ILE A 318 -12.63 -6.32 -1.16
N LEU A 319 -13.91 -5.98 -1.28
CA LEU A 319 -15.01 -6.94 -1.17
C LEU A 319 -15.86 -6.81 -2.43
N ASN A 320 -15.84 -7.82 -3.28
CA ASN A 320 -16.63 -7.85 -4.51
C ASN A 320 -17.74 -8.89 -4.43
N TYR A 321 -18.99 -8.49 -4.63
CA TYR A 321 -20.15 -9.37 -4.67
C TYR A 321 -20.85 -9.31 -6.02
N SER A 322 -21.11 -10.49 -6.59
CA SER A 322 -21.97 -10.64 -7.78
C SER A 322 -23.17 -11.54 -7.50
N GLY A 323 -24.37 -10.97 -7.59
CA GLY A 323 -25.59 -11.72 -7.32
C GLY A 323 -26.86 -10.87 -7.19
N HIS A 324 -27.84 -11.42 -6.48
CA HIS A 324 -29.08 -10.71 -6.16
C HIS A 324 -28.88 -9.69 -5.03
N GLY A 325 -29.50 -8.52 -5.18
CA GLY A 325 -29.50 -7.46 -4.19
C GLY A 325 -30.89 -6.88 -3.98
N SER A 326 -31.07 -6.22 -2.85
CA SER A 326 -32.18 -5.33 -2.56
C SER A 326 -31.65 -3.96 -2.17
N THR A 327 -32.54 -3.01 -1.92
CA THR A 327 -32.17 -1.70 -1.37
C THR A 327 -31.46 -1.80 -0.02
N THR A 328 -31.48 -2.94 0.69
CA THR A 328 -30.96 -3.08 2.07
C THR A 328 -30.13 -4.35 2.30
N SER A 329 -29.83 -5.15 1.27
CA SER A 329 -29.10 -6.41 1.45
C SER A 329 -28.55 -7.04 0.17
N TRP A 330 -27.64 -7.99 0.35
CA TRP A 330 -27.36 -9.07 -0.61
C TRP A 330 -28.15 -10.32 -0.25
N ALA A 331 -28.65 -11.05 -1.25
CA ALA A 331 -29.56 -12.17 -1.01
C ALA A 331 -28.84 -13.47 -0.61
N GLY A 332 -27.62 -13.71 -1.11
CA GLY A 332 -26.89 -14.95 -0.85
C GLY A 332 -25.48 -14.91 -1.43
N PRO A 333 -24.39 -14.95 -0.63
CA PRO A 333 -24.41 -15.04 0.83
C PRO A 333 -25.14 -13.83 1.45
N ASN A 334 -26.06 -14.09 2.39
CA ASN A 334 -26.98 -13.05 2.85
C ASN A 334 -26.30 -12.05 3.77
N VAL A 335 -26.08 -10.81 3.30
CA VAL A 335 -25.53 -9.72 4.10
C VAL A 335 -26.56 -8.61 4.20
N THR A 336 -26.90 -8.20 5.42
CA THR A 336 -27.91 -7.17 5.70
C THR A 336 -27.28 -5.90 6.25
N GLN A 337 -28.01 -4.77 6.21
CA GLN A 337 -27.56 -3.53 6.88
C GLN A 337 -27.22 -3.74 8.37
N SER A 338 -27.97 -4.59 9.08
CA SER A 338 -27.67 -4.90 10.49
C SER A 338 -26.30 -5.57 10.67
N MET A 339 -25.91 -6.44 9.73
CA MET A 339 -24.61 -7.10 9.78
C MET A 339 -23.47 -6.12 9.50
N VAL A 340 -23.65 -5.24 8.50
CA VAL A 340 -22.70 -4.16 8.21
C VAL A 340 -22.55 -3.21 9.40
N ASN A 341 -23.65 -2.84 10.05
CA ASN A 341 -23.63 -1.98 11.23
C ASN A 341 -22.93 -2.61 12.45
N ASN A 342 -22.80 -3.94 12.46
CA ASN A 342 -22.08 -4.71 13.47
C ASN A 342 -20.62 -5.06 13.06
N SER A 343 -20.14 -4.58 11.91
CA SER A 343 -18.75 -4.77 11.50
C SER A 343 -17.76 -4.12 12.48
N THR A 344 -16.60 -4.75 12.61
CA THR A 344 -15.54 -4.43 13.58
C THR A 344 -14.17 -4.18 12.93
N ASN A 345 -14.13 -3.99 11.62
CA ASN A 345 -12.93 -3.78 10.80
C ASN A 345 -12.37 -2.35 10.87
N ALA A 346 -12.26 -1.80 12.09
CA ALA A 346 -11.73 -0.45 12.29
C ALA A 346 -10.27 -0.36 11.79
N GLY A 347 -10.00 0.60 10.90
CA GLY A 347 -8.70 0.80 10.25
C GLY A 347 -8.51 0.03 8.94
N GLU A 348 -9.40 -0.89 8.59
CA GLU A 348 -9.23 -1.85 7.48
C GLU A 348 -10.47 -1.88 6.60
N TYR A 349 -10.68 -0.79 5.88
CA TYR A 349 -11.94 -0.53 5.18
C TYR A 349 -11.85 -0.96 3.72
N PRO A 350 -12.62 -1.95 3.26
CA PRO A 350 -12.61 -2.35 1.86
C PRO A 350 -13.28 -1.32 0.96
N PHE A 351 -12.86 -1.25 -0.31
CA PHE A 351 -13.76 -0.82 -1.37
C PHE A 351 -14.74 -1.95 -1.68
N VAL A 352 -16.04 -1.66 -1.52
CA VAL A 352 -17.10 -2.63 -1.69
C VAL A 352 -17.73 -2.48 -3.07
N ILE A 353 -17.63 -3.54 -3.87
CA ILE A 353 -18.19 -3.61 -5.23
C ILE A 353 -19.42 -4.51 -5.18
N SER A 354 -20.56 -3.98 -5.59
CA SER A 354 -21.83 -4.68 -5.55
C SER A 354 -22.43 -4.77 -6.95
N ASN A 355 -22.06 -5.82 -7.68
CA ASN A 355 -22.69 -6.20 -8.95
C ASN A 355 -24.05 -6.87 -8.71
N ALA A 356 -25.00 -6.06 -8.24
CA ALA A 356 -26.32 -6.49 -7.79
C ALA A 356 -27.36 -5.37 -7.90
N CYS A 357 -28.64 -5.78 -8.02
CA CYS A 357 -29.77 -4.87 -8.11
C CYS A 357 -29.93 -3.97 -6.89
N LEU A 358 -30.22 -2.68 -7.12
CA LEU A 358 -30.80 -1.72 -6.17
C LEU A 358 -29.96 -1.35 -4.95
N THR A 359 -28.76 -1.91 -4.78
CA THR A 359 -27.94 -1.70 -3.58
C THR A 359 -27.44 -0.26 -3.43
N GLY A 360 -27.43 0.50 -4.53
CA GLY A 360 -27.13 1.93 -4.57
C GLY A 360 -28.37 2.80 -4.82
N SER A 361 -29.58 2.34 -4.51
CA SER A 361 -30.81 3.13 -4.72
C SER A 361 -31.00 4.19 -3.63
N PHE A 362 -30.19 5.24 -3.66
CA PHE A 362 -30.14 6.34 -2.67
C PHE A 362 -31.39 7.26 -2.64
N GLN A 363 -32.49 6.87 -3.31
CA GLN A 363 -33.78 7.56 -3.21
C GLN A 363 -34.65 7.05 -2.05
N VAL A 364 -34.19 6.01 -1.35
CA VAL A 364 -34.83 5.49 -0.13
C VAL A 364 -34.12 6.08 1.10
N PRO A 365 -34.70 6.04 2.31
CA PRO A 365 -34.11 6.70 3.48
C PRO A 365 -32.65 6.33 3.79
N GLU A 366 -32.27 5.07 3.57
CA GLU A 366 -30.89 4.60 3.59
C GLU A 366 -30.80 3.30 2.77
N CYS A 367 -30.04 3.33 1.68
CA CYS A 367 -29.75 2.14 0.89
C CYS A 367 -28.54 1.36 1.43
N PHE A 368 -28.34 0.15 0.93
CA PHE A 368 -27.29 -0.75 1.38
C PHE A 368 -25.89 -0.13 1.24
N GLY A 369 -25.62 0.54 0.10
CA GLY A 369 -24.35 1.22 -0.13
C GLY A 369 -24.07 2.36 0.85
N GLU A 370 -25.12 3.10 1.24
CA GLU A 370 -25.00 4.16 2.24
C GLU A 370 -24.63 3.61 3.61
N THR A 371 -25.22 2.47 4.01
CA THR A 371 -24.87 1.82 5.28
C THR A 371 -23.39 1.48 5.37
N TRP A 372 -22.79 0.96 4.30
CA TRP A 372 -21.36 0.64 4.27
C TRP A 372 -20.46 1.85 4.50
N VAL A 373 -20.76 2.97 3.84
CA VAL A 373 -19.91 4.16 3.92
C VAL A 373 -20.20 4.97 5.19
N ARG A 374 -21.45 4.99 5.68
CA ARG A 374 -21.85 5.73 6.90
C ARG A 374 -21.45 5.05 8.20
N LYS A 375 -21.20 3.74 8.20
CA LYS A 375 -20.76 3.00 9.40
C LYS A 375 -19.43 3.55 9.94
N ALA A 376 -19.48 4.09 11.15
CA ALA A 376 -18.32 4.53 11.91
C ALA A 376 -17.49 3.35 12.44
N ASN A 377 -16.16 3.49 12.40
CA ASN A 377 -15.20 2.48 12.87
C ASN A 377 -15.46 1.07 12.31
N GLY A 378 -15.90 1.00 11.05
CA GLY A 378 -16.15 -0.24 10.33
C GLY A 378 -16.75 0.05 8.94
N GLY A 379 -17.32 -0.97 8.32
CA GLY A 379 -17.93 -0.85 6.99
C GLY A 379 -16.88 -0.68 5.90
N GLY A 380 -17.22 0.06 4.84
CA GLY A 380 -16.39 0.22 3.65
C GLY A 380 -15.74 1.60 3.55
N LEU A 381 -14.60 1.67 2.86
CA LEU A 381 -13.95 2.91 2.43
C LEU A 381 -14.82 3.67 1.44
N ALA A 382 -15.38 2.92 0.49
CA ALA A 382 -16.29 3.38 -0.54
C ALA A 382 -17.18 2.20 -0.97
N PHE A 383 -18.27 2.51 -1.65
CA PHE A 383 -19.18 1.52 -2.20
C PHE A 383 -19.54 1.87 -3.63
N THR A 384 -19.53 0.88 -4.53
CA THR A 384 -20.16 1.01 -5.84
C THR A 384 -21.29 0.00 -6.01
N GLY A 385 -22.41 0.49 -6.54
CA GLY A 385 -23.58 -0.33 -6.82
C GLY A 385 -24.63 0.43 -7.60
N ALA A 386 -25.70 -0.28 -7.96
CA ALA A 386 -26.68 0.22 -8.90
C ALA A 386 -27.90 0.85 -8.21
N SER A 387 -28.38 1.98 -8.74
CA SER A 387 -29.63 2.63 -8.31
C SER A 387 -30.89 1.89 -8.78
N ASN A 388 -30.72 0.90 -9.67
CA ASN A 388 -31.76 0.06 -10.26
C ASN A 388 -31.29 -1.40 -10.44
N SER A 389 -32.04 -2.23 -11.16
CA SER A 389 -31.68 -3.62 -11.46
C SER A 389 -30.44 -3.72 -12.34
N THR A 390 -29.58 -4.70 -12.08
CA THR A 390 -28.45 -5.06 -12.96
C THR A 390 -28.72 -6.40 -13.65
N TYR A 391 -27.86 -6.79 -14.59
CA TYR A 391 -28.06 -7.92 -15.50
C TYR A 391 -26.82 -8.80 -15.50
N TRP A 392 -26.99 -10.12 -15.67
CA TRP A 392 -25.92 -11.09 -15.50
C TRP A 392 -24.76 -10.91 -16.47
N ASP A 393 -25.03 -10.78 -17.77
CA ASP A 393 -23.99 -10.72 -18.80
C ASP A 393 -23.26 -9.36 -18.79
N GLU A 394 -24.01 -8.28 -18.61
CA GLU A 394 -23.42 -6.94 -18.53
C GLU A 394 -22.59 -6.75 -17.26
N ASP A 395 -23.00 -7.29 -16.10
CA ASP A 395 -22.16 -7.23 -14.89
C ASP A 395 -20.91 -8.14 -15.00
N ASP A 396 -20.98 -9.28 -15.71
CA ASP A 396 -19.80 -10.11 -16.00
C ASP A 396 -18.77 -9.32 -16.81
N GLU A 397 -19.20 -8.66 -17.87
CA GLU A 397 -18.33 -7.81 -18.69
C GLU A 397 -17.82 -6.61 -17.87
N TRP A 398 -18.71 -5.94 -17.13
CA TRP A 398 -18.37 -4.77 -16.33
C TRP A 398 -17.27 -5.07 -15.32
N GLU A 399 -17.38 -6.16 -14.56
CA GLU A 399 -16.41 -6.54 -13.54
C GLU A 399 -15.05 -6.85 -14.18
N ARG A 400 -15.00 -7.71 -15.19
CA ARG A 400 -13.76 -8.08 -15.89
C ARG A 400 -13.01 -6.84 -16.34
N ARG A 401 -13.72 -5.92 -17.00
CA ARG A 401 -13.12 -4.72 -17.58
C ARG A 401 -12.73 -3.69 -16.54
N ALA A 402 -13.48 -3.56 -15.45
CA ALA A 402 -13.09 -2.66 -14.36
C ALA A 402 -11.74 -3.08 -13.74
N TYR A 403 -11.51 -4.39 -13.52
CA TYR A 403 -10.21 -4.88 -13.05
C TYR A 403 -9.11 -4.79 -14.13
N ASP A 404 -9.38 -5.17 -15.38
CA ASP A 404 -8.41 -4.97 -16.48
C ASP A 404 -7.94 -3.50 -16.55
N GLY A 405 -8.88 -2.57 -16.34
CA GLY A 405 -8.64 -1.14 -16.27
C GLY A 405 -7.54 -0.73 -15.30
N VAL A 406 -7.59 -1.27 -14.09
CA VAL A 406 -6.60 -0.96 -13.04
C VAL A 406 -5.24 -1.52 -13.39
N PHE A 407 -5.18 -2.81 -13.74
CA PHE A 407 -3.92 -3.53 -13.84
C PHE A 407 -3.17 -3.24 -15.15
N TRP A 408 -3.89 -2.96 -16.24
CA TRP A 408 -3.28 -2.86 -17.57
C TRP A 408 -3.47 -1.50 -18.26
N GLU A 409 -4.46 -0.70 -17.85
CA GLU A 409 -4.88 0.48 -18.61
C GLU A 409 -4.80 1.81 -17.83
N ASN A 410 -4.32 1.78 -16.59
CA ASN A 410 -4.12 2.91 -15.67
C ASN A 410 -5.40 3.61 -15.14
N TYR A 411 -6.51 2.88 -14.99
CA TYR A 411 -7.72 3.40 -14.33
C TYR A 411 -7.63 3.30 -12.81
N HIS A 412 -6.85 4.19 -12.21
CA HIS A 412 -6.42 4.04 -10.83
C HIS A 412 -7.38 4.62 -9.77
N SER A 413 -8.19 5.63 -10.10
CA SER A 413 -9.14 6.21 -9.16
C SER A 413 -10.44 5.41 -9.09
N LEU A 414 -11.17 5.48 -7.97
CA LEU A 414 -12.43 4.74 -7.80
C LEU A 414 -13.48 5.09 -8.86
N SER A 415 -13.57 6.35 -9.29
CA SER A 415 -14.50 6.73 -10.35
C SER A 415 -14.02 6.24 -11.73
N ALA A 416 -12.70 6.21 -11.97
CA ALA A 416 -12.12 5.66 -13.19
C ALA A 416 -12.37 4.15 -13.29
N PHE A 417 -12.27 3.39 -12.19
CA PHE A 417 -12.62 1.97 -12.11
C PHE A 417 -14.05 1.71 -12.61
N ILE A 418 -15.02 2.48 -12.11
CA ILE A 418 -16.44 2.36 -12.48
C ILE A 418 -16.66 2.74 -13.95
N PHE A 419 -16.06 3.85 -14.38
CA PHE A 419 -16.14 4.32 -15.75
C PHE A 419 -15.63 3.26 -16.74
N ARG A 420 -14.54 2.55 -16.40
CA ARG A 420 -13.99 1.51 -17.26
C ARG A 420 -14.90 0.28 -17.37
N GLY A 421 -15.56 -0.10 -16.28
CA GLY A 421 -16.59 -1.14 -16.31
C GLY A 421 -17.74 -0.76 -17.26
N ASN A 422 -18.23 0.49 -17.16
CA ASN A 422 -19.29 1.00 -18.03
C ASN A 422 -18.86 1.05 -19.51
N LEU A 423 -17.61 1.45 -19.79
CA LEU A 423 -17.03 1.34 -21.13
C LEU A 423 -16.93 -0.11 -21.63
N GLY A 424 -16.69 -1.07 -20.74
CA GLY A 424 -16.73 -2.49 -21.07
C GLY A 424 -18.09 -2.90 -21.63
N VAL A 425 -19.17 -2.55 -20.94
CA VAL A 425 -20.56 -2.80 -21.38
C VAL A 425 -20.85 -2.13 -22.72
N LEU A 426 -20.38 -0.89 -22.92
CA LEU A 426 -20.49 -0.18 -24.19
C LEU A 426 -19.75 -0.90 -25.33
N ASN A 427 -18.51 -1.31 -25.09
CA ASN A 427 -17.64 -1.93 -26.09
C ASN A 427 -18.07 -3.35 -26.46
N ALA A 428 -18.70 -4.07 -25.53
CA ALA A 428 -19.35 -5.35 -25.80
C ALA A 428 -20.59 -5.23 -26.71
N GLY A 429 -21.07 -4.01 -26.97
CA GLY A 429 -22.17 -3.74 -27.90
C GLY A 429 -23.55 -4.03 -27.31
N TYR A 430 -23.67 -4.13 -25.98
CA TYR A 430 -24.96 -4.30 -25.32
C TYR A 430 -25.83 -3.04 -25.48
N ASN A 431 -27.12 -3.23 -25.72
CA ASN A 431 -28.10 -2.13 -25.87
C ASN A 431 -28.43 -1.40 -24.54
N ARG A 432 -27.69 -1.69 -23.47
CA ARG A 432 -27.86 -1.13 -22.12
C ARG A 432 -26.67 -0.28 -21.66
N ALA A 433 -25.76 0.10 -22.56
CA ALA A 433 -24.60 0.91 -22.20
C ALA A 433 -25.01 2.20 -21.45
N GLN A 434 -25.89 3.02 -22.05
CA GLN A 434 -26.41 4.24 -21.39
C GLN A 434 -27.06 3.92 -20.04
N TYR A 435 -27.83 2.84 -19.95
CA TYR A 435 -28.44 2.41 -18.69
C TYR A 435 -27.39 2.13 -17.61
N TYR A 436 -26.28 1.46 -17.94
CA TYR A 436 -25.20 1.17 -17.00
C TYR A 436 -24.47 2.43 -16.52
N PHE A 437 -24.24 3.40 -17.42
CA PHE A 437 -23.75 4.73 -17.04
C PHE A 437 -24.72 5.46 -16.11
N GLU A 438 -26.04 5.29 -16.27
CA GLU A 438 -27.03 5.92 -15.39
C GLU A 438 -27.15 5.27 -14.01
N VAL A 439 -27.04 3.93 -13.91
CA VAL A 439 -27.36 3.21 -12.66
C VAL A 439 -26.18 3.00 -11.74
N TYR A 440 -24.95 2.81 -12.23
CA TYR A 440 -23.79 2.59 -11.36
C TYR A 440 -23.28 3.89 -10.76
N HIS A 441 -23.23 3.93 -9.42
CA HIS A 441 -22.78 5.11 -8.66
C HIS A 441 -21.60 4.78 -7.77
N LEU A 442 -20.84 5.82 -7.41
CA LEU A 442 -19.82 5.77 -6.37
C LEU A 442 -20.33 6.50 -5.13
N PHE A 443 -20.50 5.77 -4.03
CA PHE A 443 -20.59 6.34 -2.69
C PHE A 443 -19.17 6.42 -2.12
N GLY A 444 -18.60 7.61 -2.10
CA GLY A 444 -17.20 7.83 -1.77
C GLY A 444 -16.58 8.95 -2.60
N ASP A 445 -15.28 9.14 -2.41
CA ASP A 445 -14.49 10.14 -3.11
C ASP A 445 -14.00 9.62 -4.48
N PRO A 446 -14.34 10.30 -5.59
CA PRO A 446 -13.99 9.87 -6.94
C PRO A 446 -12.49 9.88 -7.26
N SER A 447 -11.68 10.62 -6.48
CA SER A 447 -10.23 10.71 -6.69
C SER A 447 -9.41 9.72 -5.87
N THR A 448 -10.02 9.02 -4.92
CA THR A 448 -9.32 8.03 -4.09
C THR A 448 -8.73 6.94 -4.98
N MET A 449 -7.48 6.57 -4.72
CA MET A 449 -6.80 5.44 -5.35
C MET A 449 -6.55 4.35 -4.31
N LEU A 450 -6.81 3.10 -4.67
CA LEU A 450 -6.50 1.96 -3.79
C LEU A 450 -5.02 1.61 -3.85
N TYR A 451 -4.54 1.02 -2.76
CA TYR A 451 -3.28 0.28 -2.76
C TYR A 451 -3.58 -1.15 -3.20
N TRP A 452 -2.86 -1.64 -4.19
CA TRP A 452 -3.00 -2.99 -4.73
C TRP A 452 -1.82 -3.79 -4.24
N GLY A 453 -1.95 -4.24 -3.01
CA GLY A 453 -0.89 -4.80 -2.20
C GLY A 453 -0.15 -3.77 -1.35
N GLU A 454 0.89 -4.20 -0.64
CA GLU A 454 1.69 -3.30 0.18
C GLU A 454 2.51 -2.35 -0.71
N PRO A 455 2.24 -1.03 -0.68
CA PRO A 455 2.90 -0.10 -1.59
C PRO A 455 4.34 0.18 -1.16
N ALA A 456 5.24 0.32 -2.12
CA ALA A 456 6.61 0.74 -1.85
C ALA A 456 6.68 2.21 -1.40
N ALA A 457 7.68 2.56 -0.58
CA ALA A 457 8.03 3.94 -0.29
C ALA A 457 8.74 4.59 -1.49
N MET A 458 8.51 5.88 -1.71
CA MET A 458 9.24 6.66 -2.71
C MET A 458 10.57 7.15 -2.13
N THR A 459 11.61 7.17 -2.96
CA THR A 459 12.91 7.80 -2.62
C THR A 459 12.92 9.21 -3.20
N VAL A 460 12.91 10.22 -2.32
CA VAL A 460 12.78 11.63 -2.71
C VAL A 460 14.07 12.37 -2.38
N ASN A 461 14.62 13.04 -3.39
CA ASN A 461 15.76 13.93 -3.26
C ASN A 461 15.29 15.36 -3.51
N SER A 462 15.32 16.18 -2.46
CA SER A 462 14.84 17.56 -2.50
C SER A 462 15.64 18.43 -1.53
N ALA A 463 15.74 19.74 -1.80
CA ALA A 463 16.43 20.65 -0.90
C ALA A 463 15.57 20.91 0.36
N PRO A 464 16.11 20.86 1.59
CA PRO A 464 15.31 21.02 2.81
C PRO A 464 14.78 22.46 3.01
N VAL A 465 15.21 23.41 2.18
CA VAL A 465 14.86 24.83 2.28
C VAL A 465 14.41 25.41 0.95
N ILE A 466 13.60 26.47 1.02
CA ILE A 466 13.16 27.31 -0.09
C ILE A 466 13.51 28.76 0.25
N TYR A 467 14.19 29.48 -0.63
CA TYR A 467 14.43 30.91 -0.40
C TYR A 467 13.21 31.75 -0.77
N ILE A 468 12.90 32.74 0.06
CA ILE A 468 11.92 33.78 -0.25
C ILE A 468 12.26 34.41 -1.61
N GLY A 469 11.25 34.56 -2.46
CA GLY A 469 11.41 35.08 -3.82
C GLY A 469 11.75 34.03 -4.87
N SER A 470 11.98 32.76 -4.51
CA SER A 470 12.23 31.69 -5.48
C SER A 470 10.96 31.34 -6.24
N PRO A 471 10.93 31.49 -7.59
CA PRO A 471 9.74 31.18 -8.38
C PRO A 471 9.60 29.69 -8.71
N VAL A 472 10.62 28.88 -8.41
CA VAL A 472 10.67 27.46 -8.74
C VAL A 472 11.23 26.64 -7.58
N TYR A 473 10.86 25.37 -7.53
CA TYR A 473 11.45 24.38 -6.64
C TYR A 473 11.64 23.05 -7.39
N ASP A 474 12.85 22.49 -7.30
CA ASP A 474 13.21 21.25 -7.97
C ASP A 474 13.15 20.06 -7.01
N VAL A 475 12.58 18.96 -7.47
CA VAL A 475 12.56 17.69 -6.74
C VAL A 475 12.84 16.53 -7.69
N THR A 476 13.52 15.50 -7.19
CA THR A 476 13.70 14.23 -7.90
C THR A 476 13.11 13.09 -7.08
N VAL A 477 12.19 12.34 -7.66
CA VAL A 477 11.61 11.11 -7.10
C VAL A 477 12.21 9.95 -7.87
N VAL A 478 13.19 9.27 -7.27
CA VAL A 478 14.07 8.33 -7.98
C VAL A 478 13.26 7.18 -8.58
N GLY A 479 13.31 7.05 -9.91
CA GLY A 479 12.69 5.95 -10.65
C GLY A 479 11.16 6.05 -10.78
N GLU A 480 10.55 7.17 -10.39
CA GLU A 480 9.10 7.33 -10.40
C GLU A 480 8.68 8.40 -11.42
N ASP A 481 8.25 7.97 -12.60
CA ASP A 481 7.56 8.83 -13.57
C ASP A 481 6.16 9.18 -13.03
N SER A 482 5.67 10.37 -13.35
CA SER A 482 4.30 10.77 -13.14
C SER A 482 3.83 10.75 -11.68
N ALA A 483 4.74 10.99 -10.73
CA ALA A 483 4.42 11.24 -9.32
C ALA A 483 3.99 12.71 -9.16
N LEU A 484 2.87 12.93 -8.49
CA LEU A 484 2.32 14.27 -8.26
C LEU A 484 3.00 14.91 -7.07
N VAL A 485 3.77 15.96 -7.33
CA VAL A 485 4.44 16.80 -6.35
C VAL A 485 3.58 18.03 -6.06
N SER A 486 3.39 18.36 -4.79
CA SER A 486 2.70 19.56 -4.33
C SER A 486 3.46 20.27 -3.22
N LEU A 487 3.48 21.60 -3.28
CA LEU A 487 3.95 22.47 -2.22
C LEU A 487 2.80 23.31 -1.68
N THR A 488 2.56 23.22 -0.38
CA THR A 488 1.47 23.96 0.28
C THR A 488 1.94 24.67 1.55
N MET A 489 1.37 25.83 1.85
CA MET A 489 1.66 26.60 3.06
C MET A 489 0.38 27.30 3.52
N ASN A 490 0.08 27.25 4.82
CA ASN A 490 -1.08 27.92 5.42
C ASN A 490 -2.42 27.60 4.72
N GLY A 491 -2.62 26.35 4.28
CA GLY A 491 -3.83 25.92 3.59
C GLY A 491 -3.95 26.38 2.13
N GLN A 492 -2.89 26.97 1.57
CA GLN A 492 -2.83 27.39 0.17
C GLN A 492 -1.86 26.51 -0.63
N ASN A 493 -2.25 26.12 -1.85
CA ASN A 493 -1.36 25.49 -2.82
C ASN A 493 -0.48 26.55 -3.50
N TYR A 494 0.83 26.36 -3.42
CA TYR A 494 1.83 27.23 -4.05
C TYR A 494 2.26 26.71 -5.41
N GLY A 495 2.13 25.42 -5.68
CA GLY A 495 2.53 24.85 -6.95
C GLY A 495 2.46 23.34 -6.95
N THR A 496 2.26 22.80 -8.15
CA THR A 496 2.23 21.36 -8.40
C THR A 496 2.92 21.02 -9.70
N ALA A 497 3.57 19.86 -9.75
CA ALA A 497 4.14 19.31 -10.96
C ALA A 497 4.09 17.79 -10.93
N LEU A 498 4.14 17.17 -12.11
CA LEU A 498 4.39 15.75 -12.27
C LEU A 498 5.87 15.51 -12.49
N THR A 499 6.40 14.42 -11.95
CA THR A 499 7.73 13.97 -12.36
C THR A 499 7.72 13.45 -13.79
N ASP A 500 8.80 13.72 -14.52
CA ASP A 500 9.03 13.17 -15.85
C ASP A 500 9.53 11.72 -15.79
N ALA A 501 9.84 11.13 -16.94
CA ALA A 501 10.34 9.76 -17.05
C ALA A 501 11.68 9.50 -16.30
N SER A 502 12.42 10.55 -15.92
CA SER A 502 13.63 10.44 -15.09
C SER A 502 13.34 10.58 -13.58
N GLY A 503 12.11 10.91 -13.22
CA GLY A 503 11.70 11.20 -11.85
C GLY A 503 11.87 12.66 -11.46
N TYR A 504 12.22 13.56 -12.38
CA TYR A 504 12.46 14.97 -12.08
C TYR A 504 11.18 15.80 -12.23
N ALA A 505 10.91 16.70 -11.28
CA ALA A 505 9.86 17.70 -11.39
C ALA A 505 10.38 19.08 -10.99
N GLN A 506 10.08 20.09 -11.82
CA GLN A 506 10.24 21.49 -11.48
C GLN A 506 8.88 22.10 -11.15
N VAL A 507 8.66 22.41 -9.88
CA VAL A 507 7.42 23.02 -9.40
C VAL A 507 7.50 24.54 -9.60
N GLN A 508 6.60 25.09 -10.43
CA GLN A 508 6.43 26.54 -10.56
C GLN A 508 5.62 27.06 -9.37
N LEU A 509 6.18 28.00 -8.61
CA LEU A 509 5.57 28.57 -7.42
C LEU A 509 4.78 29.83 -7.76
N ASN A 510 3.45 29.74 -7.63
CA ASN A 510 2.52 30.83 -7.80
C ASN A 510 1.40 30.77 -6.74
N PRO A 511 1.40 31.66 -5.73
CA PRO A 511 2.29 32.81 -5.58
C PRO A 511 3.72 32.40 -5.20
N VAL A 512 4.68 33.29 -5.46
CA VAL A 512 6.05 33.15 -4.96
C VAL A 512 6.05 33.38 -3.44
N PRO A 513 6.75 32.57 -2.63
CA PRO A 513 6.85 32.77 -1.19
C PRO A 513 7.50 34.11 -0.83
N THR A 514 6.83 34.89 0.02
CA THR A 514 7.28 36.22 0.48
C THR A 514 7.57 36.30 1.97
N THR A 515 7.16 35.29 2.74
CA THR A 515 7.28 35.26 4.20
C THR A 515 7.98 33.99 4.67
N PRO A 516 8.80 34.04 5.73
CA PRO A 516 9.36 32.84 6.33
C PRO A 516 8.27 31.91 6.89
N GLY A 517 8.57 30.62 6.98
CA GLY A 517 7.70 29.63 7.60
C GLY A 517 7.97 28.22 7.05
N TYR A 518 6.99 27.34 7.13
CA TYR A 518 7.12 25.95 6.68
C TYR A 518 6.15 25.64 5.55
N MET A 519 6.67 25.09 4.47
CA MET A 519 5.91 24.50 3.37
C MET A 519 5.83 22.99 3.56
N SER A 520 4.67 22.38 3.31
CA SER A 520 4.57 20.94 3.17
C SER A 520 4.87 20.54 1.73
N LEU A 521 5.89 19.70 1.56
CA LEU A 521 6.13 18.94 0.33
C LEU A 521 5.33 17.64 0.43
N THR A 522 4.33 17.48 -0.42
CA THR A 522 3.52 16.26 -0.48
C THR A 522 3.66 15.65 -1.87
N ILE A 523 4.06 14.37 -1.92
CA ILE A 523 4.21 13.63 -3.16
C ILE A 523 3.31 12.40 -3.11
N THR A 524 2.50 12.21 -4.15
CA THR A 524 1.59 11.06 -4.28
C THR A 524 1.70 10.40 -5.64
N LYS A 525 1.55 9.07 -5.66
CA LYS A 525 1.53 8.26 -6.88
C LYS A 525 0.70 7.01 -6.64
N PHE A 526 0.09 6.47 -7.70
CA PHE A 526 -0.60 5.19 -7.62
C PHE A 526 0.32 4.09 -7.06
N ASN A 527 -0.23 3.30 -6.13
CA ASN A 527 0.45 2.19 -5.45
C ASN A 527 1.83 2.55 -4.84
N ARG A 528 1.94 3.75 -4.25
CA ARG A 528 3.08 4.21 -3.46
C ARG A 528 2.62 4.79 -2.13
N LYS A 529 3.43 4.64 -1.07
CA LYS A 529 3.20 5.35 0.19
C LYS A 529 3.31 6.85 -0.07
N PRO A 530 2.35 7.69 0.36
CA PRO A 530 2.47 9.13 0.23
C PRO A 530 3.73 9.62 0.96
N TYR A 531 4.50 10.49 0.32
CA TYR A 531 5.64 11.14 0.96
C TYR A 531 5.19 12.54 1.42
N VAL A 532 5.41 12.85 2.69
CA VAL A 532 5.12 14.17 3.26
C VAL A 532 6.34 14.63 4.04
N ASP A 533 6.83 15.81 3.69
CA ASP A 533 7.96 16.45 4.34
C ASP A 533 7.68 17.93 4.59
N SER A 534 8.44 18.55 5.47
CA SER A 534 8.34 19.96 5.81
C SER A 534 9.60 20.71 5.39
N LEU A 535 9.44 21.59 4.41
CA LEU A 535 10.51 22.42 3.88
C LEU A 535 10.47 23.79 4.53
N GLN A 536 11.63 24.32 4.87
CA GLN A 536 11.71 25.63 5.51
C GLN A 536 11.85 26.76 4.51
N VAL A 537 10.96 27.74 4.57
CA VAL A 537 11.03 28.97 3.77
C VAL A 537 11.86 30.00 4.52
N ILE A 538 13.00 30.40 3.95
CA ILE A 538 14.00 31.23 4.61
C ILE A 538 14.33 32.49 3.80
N PRO A 539 14.79 33.58 4.45
CA PRO A 539 15.26 34.76 3.73
C PRO A 539 16.44 34.43 2.80
N ALA A 540 16.46 35.06 1.62
CA ALA A 540 17.59 34.99 0.69
C ALA A 540 18.79 35.88 1.13
N THR A 541 19.02 36.00 2.43
CA THR A 541 20.03 36.89 3.04
C THR A 541 20.57 36.32 4.34
N GLY A 542 21.87 36.52 4.61
CA GLY A 542 22.52 36.05 5.84
C GLY A 542 22.90 34.56 5.82
N PRO A 543 23.54 34.07 6.89
CA PRO A 543 23.71 32.63 7.12
C PRO A 543 22.37 31.96 7.43
N TYR A 544 22.32 30.65 7.27
CA TYR A 544 21.18 29.84 7.69
C TYR A 544 21.65 28.44 8.08
N LEU A 545 21.71 28.13 9.37
CA LEU A 545 22.16 26.82 9.82
C LEU A 545 21.01 25.82 9.91
N TYR A 546 21.23 24.64 9.36
CA TYR A 546 20.30 23.52 9.41
C TYR A 546 21.05 22.24 9.83
N CYS A 547 20.52 21.50 10.80
CA CYS A 547 21.03 20.20 11.19
C CYS A 547 20.43 19.14 10.28
N LEU A 548 21.26 18.51 9.45
CA LEU A 548 20.83 17.44 8.56
C LEU A 548 20.50 16.18 9.33
N GLN A 549 21.31 15.83 10.34
CA GLN A 549 21.10 14.70 11.23
C GLN A 549 21.99 14.77 12.48
N PRO A 550 21.52 14.22 13.62
CA PRO A 550 22.39 13.88 14.74
C PRO A 550 23.20 12.61 14.43
N LEU A 551 24.42 12.53 14.95
CA LEU A 551 25.32 11.39 14.86
C LEU A 551 25.64 10.92 16.27
N ILE A 552 25.34 9.65 16.55
CA ILE A 552 25.50 9.03 17.87
C ILE A 552 26.82 8.27 17.93
N ASP A 553 27.53 8.44 19.05
CA ASP A 553 28.73 7.70 19.41
C ASP A 553 28.59 7.13 20.83
N ASP A 554 28.47 5.81 20.89
CA ASP A 554 28.27 4.98 22.08
C ASP A 554 29.48 4.07 22.35
N GLN A 555 30.69 4.45 21.90
CA GLN A 555 31.93 3.67 22.14
C GLN A 555 32.20 3.32 23.61
N ALA A 556 31.61 4.05 24.55
CA ALA A 556 31.74 3.79 25.98
C ALA A 556 30.80 2.68 26.51
N THR A 557 29.90 2.14 25.68
CA THR A 557 28.97 1.04 26.01
C THR A 557 29.20 -0.15 25.06
N ASN A 558 28.21 -0.52 24.25
CA ASN A 558 28.29 -1.67 23.34
C ASN A 558 28.71 -1.29 21.90
N ASN A 559 28.91 0.00 21.61
CA ASN A 559 29.45 0.53 20.35
C ASN A 559 28.69 0.04 19.12
N ASN A 560 27.36 0.00 19.19
CA ASN A 560 26.49 -0.44 18.11
C ASN A 560 25.91 0.73 17.30
N GLY A 561 26.14 1.98 17.73
CA GLY A 561 25.65 3.20 17.08
C GLY A 561 24.14 3.44 17.23
N ILE A 562 23.48 2.73 18.14
CA ILE A 562 22.05 2.80 18.42
C ILE A 562 21.88 3.31 19.85
N PRO A 563 21.17 4.42 20.08
CA PRO A 563 20.93 4.89 21.44
C PRO A 563 19.94 3.97 22.17
N GLU A 564 20.37 3.38 23.29
CA GLU A 564 19.58 2.42 24.05
C GLU A 564 19.26 2.87 25.48
N ALA A 565 18.20 2.27 26.04
CA ALA A 565 17.75 2.54 27.40
C ALA A 565 18.84 2.17 28.42
N GLY A 566 19.21 3.13 29.28
CA GLY A 566 20.24 2.97 30.29
C GLY A 566 21.64 3.45 29.87
N GLU A 567 21.84 3.81 28.61
CA GLU A 567 23.14 4.25 28.09
C GLU A 567 23.42 5.74 28.32
N THR A 568 24.71 6.09 28.25
CA THR A 568 25.16 7.46 28.04
C THR A 568 25.84 7.53 26.68
N VAL A 569 25.32 8.35 25.78
CA VAL A 569 25.86 8.51 24.42
C VAL A 569 26.45 9.91 24.23
N ASN A 570 27.48 9.99 23.40
CA ASN A 570 27.94 11.26 22.85
C ASN A 570 27.17 11.54 21.54
N MET A 571 26.90 12.81 21.28
CA MET A 571 26.17 13.24 20.10
C MET A 571 26.88 14.41 19.44
N SER A 572 27.18 14.23 18.15
CA SER A 572 27.61 15.30 17.25
C SER A 572 26.52 15.56 16.21
N LEU A 573 26.61 16.67 15.48
CA LEU A 573 25.61 17.11 14.52
C LEU A 573 26.26 17.32 13.15
N GLN A 574 25.62 16.83 12.10
CA GLN A 574 25.95 17.22 10.74
C GLN A 574 25.22 18.53 10.40
N LEU A 575 25.93 19.66 10.51
CA LEU A 575 25.38 21.00 10.28
C LEU A 575 25.73 21.50 8.88
N ALA A 576 24.74 22.00 8.15
CA ALA A 576 24.90 22.68 6.87
C ALA A 576 24.56 24.17 7.02
N ASN A 577 25.36 25.05 6.40
CA ASN A 577 24.99 26.44 6.23
C ASN A 577 24.29 26.63 4.87
N MET A 578 22.96 26.60 4.89
CA MET A 578 22.08 26.81 3.75
C MET A 578 21.87 28.31 3.45
N GLY A 579 22.54 29.22 4.17
CA GLY A 579 22.49 30.65 3.88
C GLY A 579 23.42 31.04 2.75
N ILE A 580 23.45 32.34 2.45
CA ILE A 580 24.33 32.93 1.43
C ILE A 580 25.54 33.66 2.03
N GLN A 581 25.71 33.63 3.35
CA GLN A 581 26.84 34.21 4.08
C GLN A 581 27.40 33.21 5.10
N THR A 582 28.67 33.35 5.46
CA THR A 582 29.32 32.54 6.50
C THR A 582 28.65 32.75 7.86
N ALA A 583 28.30 31.64 8.52
CA ALA A 583 27.90 31.65 9.92
C ALA A 583 29.16 31.63 10.78
N SER A 584 29.40 32.68 11.58
CA SER A 584 30.60 32.79 12.42
C SER A 584 30.27 32.69 13.90
N ASN A 585 31.20 32.15 14.70
CA ASN A 585 31.08 32.00 16.16
C ASN A 585 29.79 31.26 16.58
N ILE A 586 29.54 30.13 15.92
CA ILE A 586 28.35 29.33 16.11
C ILE A 586 28.37 28.69 17.50
N GLN A 587 27.32 28.90 18.27
CA GLN A 587 27.06 28.24 19.54
C GLN A 587 25.79 27.42 19.46
N ALA A 588 25.85 26.18 19.93
CA ALA A 588 24.73 25.26 19.93
C ALA A 588 24.33 24.89 21.36
N THR A 589 23.03 24.95 21.65
CA THR A 589 22.46 24.55 22.94
C THR A 589 21.37 23.51 22.72
N LEU A 590 21.48 22.37 23.39
CA LEU A 590 20.50 21.28 23.35
C LEU A 590 19.66 21.31 24.63
N SER A 591 18.35 21.17 24.48
CA SER A 591 17.40 21.06 25.60
C SER A 591 16.37 19.97 25.31
N THR A 592 15.70 19.45 26.34
CA THR A 592 14.61 18.49 26.18
C THR A 592 13.57 18.69 27.27
N THR A 593 12.32 18.36 26.96
CA THR A 593 11.23 18.24 27.93
C THR A 593 10.93 16.78 28.29
N ASP A 594 11.60 15.83 27.65
CA ASP A 594 11.46 14.41 27.93
C ASP A 594 12.12 14.07 29.26
N THR A 595 11.33 13.64 30.24
CA THR A 595 11.82 13.33 31.59
C THR A 595 12.72 12.11 31.64
N LEU A 596 12.75 11.28 30.58
CA LEU A 596 13.55 10.07 30.51
C LEU A 596 14.91 10.27 29.80
N ALA A 597 15.15 11.46 29.23
CA ALA A 597 16.43 11.85 28.66
C ALA A 597 17.10 12.94 29.51
N HIS A 598 18.33 12.68 29.96
CA HIS A 598 19.10 13.60 30.81
C HIS A 598 20.31 14.12 30.05
N ILE A 599 20.30 15.40 29.69
CA ILE A 599 21.41 16.04 29.00
C ILE A 599 22.53 16.33 30.00
N LEU A 600 23.67 15.65 29.84
CA LEU A 600 24.87 15.82 30.68
C LEU A 600 25.77 16.94 30.18
N ASN A 601 25.85 17.13 28.85
CA ASN A 601 26.44 18.31 28.24
C ASN A 601 25.47 18.93 27.23
N ALA A 602 24.98 20.13 27.56
CA ALA A 602 23.95 20.83 26.80
C ALA A 602 24.50 21.85 25.81
N SER A 603 25.78 22.23 25.87
CA SER A 603 26.32 23.30 25.03
C SER A 603 27.60 22.90 24.31
N SER A 604 27.74 23.39 23.07
CA SER A 604 28.92 23.16 22.26
C SER A 604 29.20 24.35 21.34
N ALA A 605 30.48 24.75 21.28
CA ALA A 605 30.97 25.66 20.26
C ALA A 605 31.19 24.92 18.95
N MET A 606 30.66 25.45 17.85
CA MET A 606 30.71 24.81 16.53
C MET A 606 31.64 25.52 15.54
N GLY A 607 32.22 26.66 15.93
CA GLY A 607 33.15 27.42 15.08
C GLY A 607 32.45 28.24 14.01
N SER A 608 32.93 28.19 12.77
CA SER A 608 32.35 28.90 11.63
C SER A 608 32.11 27.94 10.46
N ILE A 609 31.03 28.17 9.71
CA ILE A 609 30.66 27.37 8.53
C ILE A 609 30.40 28.33 7.37
N ASN A 610 31.15 28.19 6.26
CA ASN A 610 30.91 29.04 5.08
C ASN A 610 29.58 28.71 4.42
N ALA A 611 29.04 29.64 3.64
CA ALA A 611 27.83 29.40 2.86
C ALA A 611 28.02 28.17 1.95
N GLY A 612 27.08 27.23 1.99
CA GLY A 612 27.10 25.98 1.24
C GLY A 612 27.93 24.85 1.86
N ASP A 613 28.74 25.12 2.88
CA ASP A 613 29.54 24.08 3.54
C ASP A 613 28.69 23.24 4.50
N THR A 614 29.09 21.97 4.65
CA THR A 614 28.57 21.05 5.67
C THR A 614 29.73 20.57 6.55
N VAL A 615 29.54 20.59 7.87
CA VAL A 615 30.53 20.15 8.85
C VAL A 615 29.89 19.20 9.87
N ILE A 616 30.69 18.31 10.44
CA ILE A 616 30.31 17.55 11.63
C ILE A 616 30.91 18.28 12.83
N ALA A 617 30.07 18.75 13.74
CA ALA A 617 30.47 19.48 14.93
C ALA A 617 29.52 19.18 16.09
N GLY A 618 29.97 19.43 17.31
CA GLY A 618 29.18 19.17 18.51
C GLY A 618 29.81 18.12 19.38
N ASN A 619 29.66 18.31 20.70
CA ASN A 619 30.06 17.34 21.71
C ASN A 619 29.01 17.31 22.81
N PHE A 620 27.77 16.99 22.44
CA PHE A 620 26.69 16.82 23.40
C PHE A 620 26.80 15.45 24.06
N GLN A 621 26.32 15.34 25.29
CA GLN A 621 26.25 14.06 25.98
C GLN A 621 24.88 13.90 26.62
N VAL A 622 24.23 12.78 26.36
CA VAL A 622 22.88 12.48 26.85
C VAL A 622 22.88 11.11 27.49
N ARG A 623 22.27 11.03 28.68
CA ARG A 623 22.02 9.79 29.40
C ARG A 623 20.54 9.43 29.31
N PHE A 624 20.24 8.21 28.90
CA PHE A 624 18.90 7.68 28.79
C PHE A 624 18.54 6.85 30.02
N ALA A 625 17.31 7.02 30.52
CA ALA A 625 16.81 6.25 31.66
C ALA A 625 16.63 4.76 31.28
N ARG A 626 16.75 3.85 32.27
CA ARG A 626 16.67 2.39 32.03
C ARG A 626 15.23 1.93 31.74
N GLU A 627 14.27 2.68 32.26
CA GLU A 627 12.84 2.44 32.18
C GLU A 627 12.20 3.02 30.90
N ILE A 628 13.01 3.57 29.98
CA ILE A 628 12.50 4.01 28.67
C ILE A 628 11.80 2.85 27.97
N PRO A 629 10.54 3.03 27.51
CA PRO A 629 9.86 2.03 26.69
C PRO A 629 10.60 1.77 25.38
N HIS A 630 10.59 0.53 24.90
CA HIS A 630 11.15 0.20 23.59
C HIS A 630 10.50 1.03 22.46
N LEU A 631 11.31 1.62 21.58
CA LEU A 631 10.92 2.52 20.47
C LEU A 631 10.37 3.89 20.89
N HIS A 632 10.58 4.31 22.15
CA HIS A 632 10.21 5.65 22.61
C HIS A 632 10.97 6.73 21.82
N ILE A 633 10.27 7.81 21.45
CA ILE A 633 10.85 8.92 20.69
C ILE A 633 11.15 10.07 21.64
N CYS A 634 12.44 10.26 21.95
CA CYS A 634 12.90 11.41 22.70
C CYS A 634 13.02 12.62 21.77
N SER A 635 12.40 13.74 22.15
CA SER A 635 12.47 15.00 21.42
C SER A 635 13.41 15.99 22.11
N PHE A 636 14.29 16.61 21.32
CA PHE A 636 15.24 17.62 21.77
C PHE A 636 15.05 18.91 20.98
N ASN A 637 15.14 20.05 21.65
CA ASN A 637 15.24 21.34 21.00
C ASN A 637 16.72 21.73 20.90
N LEU A 638 17.19 21.95 19.68
CA LEU A 638 18.51 22.46 19.34
C LEU A 638 18.38 23.94 18.99
N GLN A 639 19.01 24.81 19.78
CA GLN A 639 19.17 26.21 19.46
C GLN A 639 20.59 26.48 18.95
N LEU A 640 20.71 27.00 17.74
CA LEU A 640 21.95 27.47 17.15
C LEU A 640 21.95 29.00 17.16
N THR A 641 23.06 29.62 17.57
CA THR A 641 23.27 31.07 17.50
C THR A 641 24.55 31.38 16.76
N ALA A 642 24.63 32.53 16.10
CA ALA A 642 25.84 33.02 15.44
C ALA A 642 25.96 34.55 15.54
N ASP A 643 27.14 35.07 15.22
CA ASP A 643 27.40 36.51 15.19
C ASP A 643 26.39 37.27 14.31
N GLY A 644 26.03 38.49 14.72
CA GLY A 644 24.97 39.27 14.07
C GLY A 644 23.58 39.04 14.65
N GLY A 645 23.46 38.23 15.71
CA GLY A 645 22.22 37.99 16.42
C GLY A 645 21.32 36.95 15.75
N TYR A 646 21.88 36.11 14.87
CA TYR A 646 21.13 35.01 14.25
C TYR A 646 20.86 33.92 15.28
N VAL A 647 19.63 33.41 15.27
CA VAL A 647 19.16 32.31 16.11
C VAL A 647 18.34 31.37 15.24
N TRP A 648 18.62 30.07 15.32
CA TRP A 648 17.86 29.02 14.65
C TRP A 648 17.48 27.95 15.66
N ASP A 649 16.19 27.78 15.89
CA ASP A 649 15.65 26.71 16.74
C ASP A 649 15.19 25.54 15.86
N GLN A 650 15.62 24.33 16.20
CA GLN A 650 15.32 23.10 15.48
C GLN A 650 14.89 22.01 16.47
N THR A 651 14.07 21.08 16.01
CA THR A 651 13.69 19.90 16.80
C THR A 651 14.44 18.69 16.26
N LEU A 652 15.18 18.01 17.12
CA LEU A 652 15.82 16.73 16.85
C LEU A 652 15.03 15.64 17.55
N VAL A 653 14.90 14.47 16.92
CA VAL A 653 14.29 13.31 17.55
C VAL A 653 15.25 12.13 17.52
N LEU A 654 15.28 11.37 18.61
CA LEU A 654 16.00 10.11 18.71
C LEU A 654 15.04 9.02 19.15
N GLN A 655 14.99 7.94 18.37
CA GLN A 655 14.26 6.74 18.76
C GLN A 655 15.15 5.87 19.63
N ILE A 656 14.75 5.68 20.87
CA ILE A 656 15.49 4.92 21.87
C ILE A 656 14.95 3.50 21.92
N ARG A 657 15.84 2.51 21.89
CA ARG A 657 15.46 1.10 22.01
C ARG A 657 15.75 0.58 23.41
N GLN A 658 14.93 -0.34 23.89
CA GLN A 658 15.43 -1.29 24.88
C GLN A 658 16.15 -2.40 24.11
N GLY A 659 17.47 -2.50 24.31
CA GLY A 659 18.30 -3.55 23.73
C GLY A 659 18.00 -4.94 24.31
N GLY A 660 18.81 -5.92 23.90
CA GLY A 660 18.85 -7.21 24.57
C GLY A 660 19.35 -7.06 26.02
N GLN A 661 18.83 -7.87 26.94
CA GLN A 661 19.31 -7.89 28.33
C GLN A 661 19.81 -9.27 28.67
N ILE A 662 21.09 -9.39 28.99
CA ILE A 662 21.70 -10.68 29.29
C ILE A 662 21.41 -11.06 30.75
N GLU A 663 20.88 -12.26 30.93
CA GLU A 663 20.78 -12.89 32.24
C GLU A 663 21.46 -14.26 32.19
N ILE A 664 22.38 -14.50 33.13
CA ILE A 664 23.09 -15.77 33.28
C ILE A 664 22.64 -16.42 34.58
N VAL A 665 21.94 -17.55 34.47
CA VAL A 665 21.51 -18.31 35.64
C VAL A 665 22.69 -19.09 36.21
N ASN A 666 22.95 -18.93 37.51
CA ASN A 666 24.09 -19.52 38.25
C ASN A 666 25.47 -19.03 37.79
N PRO A 667 25.90 -17.82 38.19
CA PRO A 667 27.18 -17.22 37.77
C PRO A 667 28.43 -17.90 38.37
N ALA A 668 28.27 -18.98 39.13
CA ALA A 668 29.37 -19.76 39.72
C ALA A 668 29.12 -21.26 39.55
N LEU A 669 29.86 -21.88 38.62
CA LEU A 669 29.73 -23.30 38.27
C LEU A 669 30.71 -24.14 39.10
N ASN A 670 30.21 -25.19 39.74
CA ASN A 670 31.03 -26.12 40.51
C ASN A 670 31.01 -27.50 39.84
N PHE A 671 32.11 -27.85 39.19
CA PHE A 671 32.28 -29.13 38.52
C PHE A 671 32.58 -30.25 39.53
N PRO A 672 32.05 -31.46 39.32
CA PRO A 672 32.48 -32.62 40.09
C PRO A 672 33.95 -32.96 39.78
N ASN A 673 34.55 -33.76 40.65
CA ASN A 673 35.89 -34.29 40.43
C ASN A 673 35.96 -35.02 39.08
N THR A 674 36.88 -34.60 38.22
CA THR A 674 37.00 -35.07 36.83
C THR A 674 38.33 -35.77 36.64
N PHE A 675 38.35 -36.92 35.98
CA PHE A 675 39.59 -37.66 35.74
C PHE A 675 40.52 -36.91 34.78
N LEU A 676 41.83 -37.03 34.98
CA LEU A 676 42.81 -36.36 34.11
C LEU A 676 42.63 -36.77 32.64
N ASN A 677 42.61 -35.78 31.74
CA ASN A 677 42.36 -35.91 30.29
C ASN A 677 40.95 -36.40 29.92
N TYR A 678 40.01 -36.46 30.86
CA TYR A 678 38.58 -36.66 30.59
C TYR A 678 37.85 -35.33 30.75
N SER A 679 36.73 -35.19 30.07
CA SER A 679 35.92 -33.97 30.11
C SER A 679 34.64 -34.20 30.91
N THR A 680 34.28 -33.21 31.73
CA THR A 680 32.94 -33.07 32.32
C THR A 680 32.29 -31.82 31.77
N THR A 681 30.97 -31.85 31.57
CA THR A 681 30.20 -30.73 31.03
C THR A 681 29.11 -30.29 32.01
N ILE A 682 28.96 -28.97 32.18
CA ILE A 682 27.80 -28.34 32.81
C ILE A 682 27.18 -27.39 31.79
N THR A 683 25.87 -27.48 31.60
CA THR A 683 25.12 -26.58 30.71
C THR A 683 24.61 -25.36 31.48
N VAL A 684 24.86 -24.17 30.96
CA VAL A 684 24.39 -22.89 31.50
C VAL A 684 23.38 -22.26 30.55
N PRO A 685 22.16 -21.96 30.99
CA PRO A 685 21.23 -21.18 30.18
C PRO A 685 21.59 -19.69 30.28
N ILE A 686 21.72 -19.05 29.13
CA ILE A 686 21.84 -17.60 28.99
C ILE A 686 20.53 -17.12 28.36
N SER A 687 19.80 -16.27 29.08
CA SER A 687 18.51 -15.71 28.66
C SER A 687 18.66 -14.28 28.16
N ASN A 688 17.75 -13.91 27.26
CA ASN A 688 17.53 -12.53 26.87
C ASN A 688 16.22 -12.03 27.50
N THR A 689 16.31 -11.23 28.55
CA THR A 689 15.13 -10.62 29.20
C THR A 689 14.76 -9.25 28.61
N GLY A 690 15.48 -8.81 27.58
CA GLY A 690 15.27 -7.53 26.92
C GLY A 690 14.20 -7.59 25.83
N ALA A 691 14.03 -6.45 25.14
CA ALA A 691 13.02 -6.27 24.11
C ALA A 691 13.58 -6.40 22.67
N ASP A 692 14.90 -6.45 22.51
CA ASP A 692 15.57 -6.67 21.22
C ASP A 692 16.50 -7.90 21.27
N THR A 693 16.98 -8.37 20.13
CA THR A 693 17.86 -9.54 20.03
C THR A 693 19.18 -9.29 20.76
N LEU A 694 19.55 -10.19 21.67
CA LEU A 694 20.84 -10.19 22.34
C LEU A 694 21.86 -10.96 21.50
N TRP A 695 22.92 -10.28 21.07
CA TRP A 695 24.05 -10.90 20.38
C TRP A 695 25.15 -11.20 21.38
N VAL A 696 25.50 -12.48 21.53
CA VAL A 696 26.69 -12.92 22.28
C VAL A 696 27.77 -13.20 21.24
N ASN A 697 28.79 -12.33 21.19
CA ASN A 697 29.83 -12.38 20.17
C ASN A 697 30.87 -13.46 20.46
N ASP A 698 31.28 -13.56 21.73
CA ASP A 698 32.24 -14.56 22.19
C ASP A 698 32.13 -14.79 23.70
N ILE A 699 32.51 -15.99 24.14
CA ILE A 699 32.62 -16.38 25.55
C ILE A 699 34.00 -17.00 25.76
N VAL A 700 34.88 -16.30 26.46
CA VAL A 700 36.29 -16.68 26.58
C VAL A 700 36.64 -17.04 28.02
N SER A 701 37.24 -18.21 28.22
CA SER A 701 37.76 -18.62 29.52
C SER A 701 39.13 -18.01 29.80
N SER A 702 39.39 -17.67 31.07
CA SER A 702 40.69 -17.18 31.53
C SER A 702 41.79 -18.25 31.54
N ILE A 703 41.44 -19.54 31.43
CA ILE A 703 42.38 -20.68 31.41
C ILE A 703 41.96 -21.74 30.39
N PRO A 704 42.89 -22.48 29.76
CA PRO A 704 42.58 -23.38 28.65
C PRO A 704 41.90 -24.70 29.04
N GLN A 705 41.90 -25.08 30.32
CA GLN A 705 41.23 -26.30 30.81
C GLN A 705 39.71 -26.19 30.82
N PHE A 706 39.18 -24.99 30.57
CA PHE A 706 37.79 -24.70 30.44
C PHE A 706 37.50 -24.17 29.03
N SER A 707 36.46 -24.71 28.39
CA SER A 707 35.98 -24.25 27.08
C SER A 707 34.46 -24.19 27.05
N VAL A 708 33.89 -23.56 26.03
CA VAL A 708 32.43 -23.45 25.84
C VAL A 708 31.99 -23.87 24.45
N ASN A 709 30.74 -24.30 24.33
CA ASN A 709 30.10 -24.54 23.04
C ASN A 709 28.57 -24.32 23.13
N PRO A 710 27.96 -23.46 22.29
CA PRO A 710 28.60 -22.51 21.38
C PRO A 710 29.27 -21.34 22.13
N ALA A 711 30.27 -20.70 21.50
CA ALA A 711 30.93 -19.50 22.05
C ALA A 711 30.27 -18.18 21.62
N GLY A 712 29.58 -18.16 20.47
CA GLY A 712 28.84 -16.99 19.97
C GLY A 712 27.53 -17.40 19.30
N PHE A 713 26.48 -16.58 19.49
CA PHE A 713 25.10 -16.87 19.09
C PHE A 713 24.20 -15.64 19.27
N ALA A 714 22.97 -15.71 18.76
CA ALA A 714 21.93 -14.69 18.95
C ALA A 714 20.73 -15.26 19.73
N ILE A 715 20.16 -14.49 20.66
CA ILE A 715 19.00 -14.86 21.47
C ILE A 715 17.87 -13.86 21.22
N ALA A 716 16.74 -14.33 20.68
CA ALA A 716 15.54 -13.51 20.49
C ALA A 716 14.94 -13.05 21.85
N PRO A 717 14.16 -11.95 21.88
CA PRO A 717 13.51 -11.47 23.10
C PRO A 717 12.72 -12.57 23.83
N GLY A 718 12.94 -12.71 25.14
CA GLY A 718 12.29 -13.71 25.99
C GLY A 718 12.77 -15.16 25.78
N ALA A 719 13.72 -15.39 24.88
CA ALA A 719 14.29 -16.72 24.63
C ALA A 719 15.55 -16.97 25.49
N GLN A 720 16.05 -18.20 25.45
CA GLN A 720 17.31 -18.60 26.09
C GLN A 720 18.14 -19.51 25.18
N GLN A 721 19.46 -19.45 25.33
CA GLN A 721 20.41 -20.35 24.70
C GLN A 721 21.18 -21.12 25.77
N ASN A 722 21.22 -22.45 25.62
CA ASN A 722 22.04 -23.30 26.47
C ASN A 722 23.48 -23.31 25.95
N VAL A 723 24.45 -23.06 26.84
CA VAL A 723 25.89 -23.10 26.57
C VAL A 723 26.53 -24.20 27.39
N ASP A 724 27.17 -25.15 26.73
CA ASP A 724 27.91 -26.21 27.40
C ASP A 724 29.28 -25.71 27.81
N VAL A 725 29.54 -25.67 29.12
CA VAL A 725 30.85 -25.38 29.71
C VAL A 725 31.56 -26.69 29.99
N ILE A 726 32.73 -26.89 29.39
CA ILE A 726 33.48 -28.14 29.39
C ILE A 726 34.76 -27.97 30.20
N PHE A 727 34.99 -28.85 31.16
CA PHE A 727 36.20 -28.88 32.00
C PHE A 727 37.03 -30.13 31.69
N THR A 728 38.31 -29.94 31.33
CA THR A 728 39.27 -31.02 31.02
C THR A 728 40.59 -30.78 31.79
N PRO A 729 40.78 -31.37 32.98
CA PRO A 729 41.99 -31.20 33.78
C PRO A 729 43.15 -32.05 33.25
N GLU A 730 44.37 -31.49 33.26
CA GLU A 730 45.60 -32.19 32.87
C GLU A 730 46.44 -32.61 34.09
N ALA A 731 46.18 -32.01 35.25
CA ALA A 731 46.87 -32.32 36.51
C ALA A 731 45.89 -32.43 37.68
N ALA A 732 46.28 -33.17 38.72
CA ALA A 732 45.45 -33.42 39.89
C ALA A 732 45.48 -32.24 40.86
N HIS A 733 44.78 -31.16 40.52
CA HIS A 733 44.58 -29.98 41.37
C HIS A 733 43.25 -29.28 41.07
N THR A 734 42.89 -28.28 41.86
CA THR A 734 41.72 -27.43 41.64
C THR A 734 42.05 -26.31 40.65
N TYR A 735 41.19 -26.08 39.67
CA TYR A 735 41.26 -25.03 38.67
C TYR A 735 40.10 -24.05 38.91
N ASN A 736 40.35 -22.74 38.76
CA ASN A 736 39.34 -21.70 38.80
C ASN A 736 39.45 -20.85 37.53
N ALA A 737 38.33 -20.61 36.87
CA ALA A 737 38.24 -19.83 35.64
C ALA A 737 37.22 -18.70 35.77
N VAL A 738 37.51 -17.58 35.11
CA VAL A 738 36.54 -16.52 34.81
C VAL A 738 36.24 -16.59 33.31
N PHE A 739 34.96 -16.56 32.95
CA PHE A 739 34.50 -16.45 31.58
C PHE A 739 34.03 -15.02 31.30
N SER A 740 34.68 -14.36 30.36
CA SER A 740 34.27 -13.04 29.86
C SER A 740 33.29 -13.22 28.70
N VAL A 741 32.13 -12.58 28.78
CA VAL A 741 31.05 -12.70 27.78
C VAL A 741 30.92 -11.37 27.04
N SER A 742 31.45 -11.30 25.82
CA SER A 742 31.27 -10.13 24.97
C SER A 742 29.89 -10.18 24.33
N ASN A 743 29.06 -9.16 24.58
CA ASN A 743 27.66 -9.17 24.18
C ASN A 743 27.09 -7.77 23.90
N SER A 744 25.89 -7.72 23.33
CA SER A 744 25.21 -6.48 22.94
C SER A 744 24.26 -5.90 24.01
N ASP A 745 24.27 -6.36 25.26
CA ASP A 745 23.49 -5.72 26.34
C ASP A 745 24.06 -4.32 26.62
N PRO A 746 23.27 -3.24 26.46
CA PRO A 746 23.75 -1.86 26.62
C PRO A 746 24.22 -1.51 28.04
N VAL A 747 23.77 -2.25 29.04
CA VAL A 747 24.08 -2.02 30.47
C VAL A 747 25.09 -3.02 31.01
N HIS A 748 25.06 -4.27 30.54
CA HIS A 748 25.93 -5.36 30.99
C HIS A 748 26.81 -5.95 29.86
N PHE A 749 27.31 -5.08 28.98
CA PHE A 749 28.18 -5.44 27.86
C PHE A 749 29.49 -6.15 28.27
N ASP A 750 29.89 -6.03 29.55
CA ASP A 750 31.09 -6.62 30.15
C ASP A 750 30.80 -7.81 31.11
N THR A 751 29.65 -8.46 30.95
CA THR A 751 29.21 -9.59 31.79
C THR A 751 30.25 -10.72 31.88
N SER A 752 30.36 -11.33 33.08
CA SER A 752 31.20 -12.51 33.30
C SER A 752 30.58 -13.51 34.29
N PHE A 753 31.02 -14.76 34.22
CA PHE A 753 30.70 -15.81 35.20
C PHE A 753 31.94 -16.64 35.54
N THR A 754 31.87 -17.45 36.60
CA THR A 754 33.02 -18.20 37.12
C THR A 754 32.78 -19.71 37.11
N ALA A 755 33.85 -20.49 37.02
CA ALA A 755 33.79 -21.94 37.19
C ALA A 755 34.96 -22.46 38.04
N SER A 756 34.70 -23.52 38.82
CA SER A 756 35.69 -24.26 39.58
C SER A 756 35.56 -25.76 39.33
N GLY A 757 36.69 -26.47 39.23
CA GLY A 757 36.72 -27.93 39.02
C GLY A 757 38.03 -28.55 39.52
N THR A 758 37.99 -29.81 39.95
CA THR A 758 39.18 -30.51 40.48
C THR A 758 39.51 -31.74 39.64
N GLY A 759 40.77 -31.82 39.18
CA GLY A 759 41.32 -32.98 38.51
C GLY A 759 41.69 -34.09 39.50
N VAL A 760 41.36 -35.35 39.18
CA VAL A 760 41.72 -36.53 39.99
C VAL A 760 42.28 -37.65 39.12
N TYR A 761 43.09 -38.54 39.69
CA TYR A 761 43.58 -39.72 38.97
C TYR A 761 42.47 -40.77 38.80
N ALA A 762 42.45 -41.45 37.65
CA ALA A 762 41.54 -42.58 37.43
C ALA A 762 41.90 -43.78 38.34
N PRO A 763 40.92 -44.55 38.85
CA PRO A 763 41.18 -45.71 39.68
C PRO A 763 41.92 -46.82 38.90
N LEU A 764 43.00 -47.36 39.48
CA LEU A 764 43.73 -48.52 38.97
C LEU A 764 43.03 -49.82 39.42
N ILE A 765 42.47 -50.60 38.49
CA ILE A 765 41.97 -51.96 38.77
C ILE A 765 43.07 -52.98 38.43
N ALA A 766 43.45 -53.81 39.40
CA ALA A 766 44.37 -54.94 39.22
C ALA A 766 43.67 -56.27 39.56
N VAL A 767 43.74 -57.26 38.66
CA VAL A 767 43.24 -58.64 38.90
C VAL A 767 44.42 -59.52 39.31
N CYS A 768 44.33 -60.15 40.48
CA CYS A 768 45.39 -61.02 41.03
C CYS A 768 45.08 -62.51 40.73
N ARG A 769 46.03 -63.26 40.14
CA ARG A 769 45.97 -64.73 40.02
C ARG A 769 46.82 -65.37 41.12
N SER A 770 46.29 -66.37 41.82
CA SER A 770 47.05 -67.23 42.75
C SER A 770 47.35 -68.62 42.15
N SER A 771 48.53 -69.14 42.49
CA SER A 771 49.13 -70.39 41.99
C SER A 771 48.89 -71.58 42.92
N ALA A 772 48.60 -72.76 42.36
CA ALA A 772 49.03 -74.05 42.93
C ALA A 772 48.99 -75.18 41.87
N ALA A 773 50.06 -75.97 41.85
CA ALA A 773 50.39 -76.99 40.86
C ALA A 773 49.75 -78.36 41.12
N SER A 774 49.54 -79.18 40.06
CA SER A 774 49.88 -80.62 40.07
C SER A 774 49.95 -81.21 38.64
N ARG A 775 50.70 -82.30 38.51
CA ARG A 775 51.33 -82.91 37.32
C ARG A 775 50.39 -83.67 36.38
N GLY A 776 50.76 -83.74 35.08
CA GLY A 776 50.33 -84.79 34.12
C GLY A 776 50.63 -84.45 32.65
N PRO A 777 51.22 -85.33 31.81
CA PRO A 777 51.90 -84.95 30.56
C PRO A 777 51.12 -85.16 29.25
N ALA A 778 51.64 -84.50 28.20
CA ALA A 778 51.54 -84.77 26.76
C ALA A 778 50.27 -84.34 25.99
N ALA A 779 50.41 -83.28 25.18
CA ALA A 779 50.16 -83.23 23.71
C ALA A 779 50.06 -81.75 23.24
N PRO A 780 50.36 -81.44 21.95
CA PRO A 780 50.83 -80.12 21.54
C PRO A 780 49.70 -79.13 21.21
N ILE A 781 50.04 -77.87 21.50
CA ILE A 781 49.59 -76.59 20.94
C ILE A 781 48.67 -76.70 19.72
N ILE A 782 47.41 -76.25 19.86
CA ILE A 782 46.70 -75.42 18.87
C ILE A 782 45.88 -74.38 19.63
N SER A 783 46.11 -73.13 19.26
CA SER A 783 45.38 -71.93 19.65
C SER A 783 43.97 -71.93 19.07
N ASP A 784 42.98 -71.51 19.86
CA ASP A 784 41.86 -70.73 19.31
C ASP A 784 41.26 -69.84 20.40
N THR A 785 41.24 -68.53 20.10
CA THR A 785 40.35 -67.56 20.76
C THR A 785 39.24 -67.29 19.77
N CYS A 786 38.00 -67.49 20.18
CA CYS A 786 36.83 -67.13 19.39
C CYS A 786 36.78 -65.59 19.27
N GLY A 787 37.16 -65.08 18.10
CA GLY A 787 37.00 -63.68 17.72
C GLY A 787 35.62 -63.45 17.09
N LEU A 788 34.94 -62.38 17.50
CA LEU A 788 33.83 -61.80 16.76
C LEU A 788 34.15 -60.32 16.58
N THR A 789 34.43 -59.93 15.34
CA THR A 789 34.79 -58.58 14.89
C THR A 789 33.67 -58.06 14.01
N ALA A 790 33.24 -56.81 14.23
CA ALA A 790 32.53 -56.03 13.23
C ALA A 790 33.11 -54.60 13.24
N THR A 791 33.91 -54.30 12.22
CA THR A 791 34.38 -52.97 11.84
C THR A 791 33.43 -52.36 10.81
N ASN A 792 33.26 -51.03 10.81
CA ASN A 792 33.03 -50.33 9.55
C ASN A 792 33.83 -49.02 9.43
N ARG A 793 34.42 -48.87 8.24
CA ARG A 793 35.30 -47.80 7.73
C ARG A 793 34.50 -46.59 7.27
N VAL A 794 35.12 -45.41 7.27
CA VAL A 794 35.18 -44.54 6.06
C VAL A 794 36.54 -43.85 5.97
N VAL A 795 37.16 -43.97 4.80
CA VAL A 795 38.40 -43.30 4.36
C VAL A 795 38.04 -42.29 3.26
N ARG A 796 38.65 -41.10 3.29
CA ARG A 796 38.70 -40.13 2.17
C ARG A 796 39.77 -40.56 1.14
N SER A 797 39.54 -40.32 -0.15
CA SER A 797 40.45 -39.49 -1.00
C SER A 797 40.00 -39.30 -2.45
N LEU A 798 40.15 -38.04 -2.90
CA LEU A 798 40.43 -37.46 -4.24
C LEU A 798 40.49 -38.35 -5.51
N THR A 799 39.97 -37.85 -6.64
CA THR A 799 40.74 -37.13 -7.71
C THR A 799 39.88 -36.76 -8.94
N GLY A 800 39.95 -35.48 -9.37
CA GLY A 800 40.37 -35.06 -10.71
C GLY A 800 39.45 -35.13 -11.95
N LEU A 801 39.10 -33.93 -12.45
CA LEU A 801 39.35 -33.39 -13.81
C LEU A 801 38.29 -33.45 -14.95
N ILE A 802 37.91 -32.22 -15.36
CA ILE A 802 37.68 -31.65 -16.72
C ILE A 802 36.23 -31.29 -17.17
N SER A 803 36.14 -30.00 -17.54
CA SER A 803 35.09 -29.07 -18.06
C SER A 803 34.60 -29.39 -19.50
N PRO A 804 33.69 -28.64 -20.20
CA PRO A 804 32.84 -27.47 -19.86
C PRO A 804 31.32 -27.55 -20.23
N ARG A 805 30.58 -26.55 -19.71
CA ARG A 805 29.24 -25.97 -20.05
C ARG A 805 28.94 -25.77 -21.57
N PRO A 806 27.77 -25.19 -22.02
CA PRO A 806 26.41 -25.01 -21.45
C PRO A 806 25.26 -25.33 -22.46
N ALA A 807 23.98 -25.24 -22.05
CA ALA A 807 22.95 -24.39 -22.70
C ALA A 807 21.52 -24.68 -22.20
N ALA A 808 20.79 -23.59 -21.97
CA ALA A 808 19.35 -23.52 -21.76
C ALA A 808 18.55 -23.96 -22.99
N ARG A 809 17.30 -24.41 -22.79
CA ARG A 809 16.18 -24.13 -23.70
C ARG A 809 14.83 -24.30 -22.99
N PHE A 810 14.00 -23.30 -23.24
CA PHE A 810 12.56 -23.22 -23.02
C PHE A 810 11.80 -24.39 -23.63
N ASN A 811 10.65 -24.71 -23.02
CA ASN A 811 9.37 -24.85 -23.70
C ASN A 811 8.25 -24.42 -22.77
#